data_AF-A0A2T6AFI9-F1
#
_entry.id   AF-A0A2T6AFI9-F1
#
_cell.length_a   1.000
_cell.length_b   1.000
_cell.length_c   1.000
_cell.angle_alpha   90.00
_cell.angle_beta   90.00
_cell.angle_gamma   90.00
#
_symmetry.space_group_name_H-M   'P 1'
#
loop_
_entity.id
_entity.type
_entity.pdbx_description
1 polymer ?
#
loop_
_entity_poly.entity_id
_entity_poly.type
_entity_poly.pdbx_seq_one_letter_code
_entity_poly.pdbx_strand_id
1 'polypeptide(L)'
;MKFYSRYIALLAMFLMFFNSCSTDESTPVSEVDDNVGIIFLGPILKDFADNENVRQALDDIPSCSNEAAAFAQISLTYGEDETPVDIVVELLEDENGLFTAYDEALEIPIPTGLNTVSVTLNEFLVWTNVDDAPGEIIWAAPKADSDYAGYVENPLPFSWDLRAGSKTYTNVDVLCFDDRLVNLYGYQFFDINPEIIYEVCFFANYCSESGRHYTANYSLDIYYGSDAQGVPIYTDEVPVTGDDGGFFAEPVCLAIPGPQNDEDAGDPYLYYEATLLDWDDNYGEASGETISGTWSWNDIQALMNEDGETSEYFHAFINCEGDDGGEPVDTDEDGIDDPEDNCPNEANADQADADEDGVGDKCDNCPDNANSDQADTDQDGVGDACEEQPEDTDGDGVNDSEDNCPDEANADQADADEDSIGDVCDNCVNTANPDQADADADGVGDACEEEPEDSDEDGVSDSEDNCPETANADQADADEDGVGDKCDNCPNTANPDQTDADEDGTGDACEEVAPDDDGDGTPDAEDNCPNTANPDQADTDGDGIGDACDNCPETSNADQADEDSDGVGDACEEAPDADSDGVPDDDDNCPNLSNPDQADSDQDGIGDACDNDGTPSDGGPLTNGENHSGFISLGTTDTWTFYADAGDFVHLTMARTSENLTPQIRLVSPSGTLIGNAQTNFASVELVLEDAPERGTYKVIAGDYAANHQGEYLIRLAQAPKNYVVPENDEGGELTNGSDYSGSIPLGDLDQWTFSVSEGNFITISMGRTSGNLTPQIRLISPNGDVVEMAQTNFGSVDLMVEEAPLTGTYRVIVGDYAVNHQGSYLLTVTW
;
A
#
# COMPACT_ATOMS: atom_id res chain seq x y z
N MET A 1 -38.71 -56.09 50.99
CA MET A 1 -39.90 -55.69 51.81
C MET A 1 -40.53 -54.46 51.16
N LYS A 2 -41.75 -54.06 51.56
CA LYS A 2 -42.57 -53.05 50.85
C LYS A 2 -42.45 -51.63 51.46
N PHE A 3 -42.98 -50.66 50.71
CA PHE A 3 -43.42 -49.29 51.06
C PHE A 3 -42.36 -48.17 50.93
N TYR A 4 -42.58 -47.09 50.13
CA TYR A 4 -43.62 -46.02 50.16
C TYR A 4 -43.50 -45.17 51.45
N SER A 5 -43.60 -43.81 51.48
CA SER A 5 -44.04 -42.83 50.47
C SER A 5 -43.56 -41.38 50.79
N ARG A 6 -43.33 -40.60 49.72
CA ARG A 6 -43.38 -39.14 49.45
C ARG A 6 -43.86 -38.09 50.50
N TYR A 7 -43.43 -36.83 50.22
CA TYR A 7 -44.00 -35.49 50.56
C TYR A 7 -43.60 -34.87 51.93
N ILE A 8 -43.38 -33.55 52.13
CA ILE A 8 -43.46 -32.34 51.24
C ILE A 8 -42.65 -31.12 51.79
N ALA A 9 -42.20 -30.25 50.88
CA ALA A 9 -41.87 -28.80 50.99
C ALA A 9 -40.63 -28.23 51.74
N LEU A 10 -40.23 -27.03 51.24
CA LEU A 10 -39.18 -26.07 51.64
C LEU A 10 -37.74 -26.52 51.25
N LEU A 11 -36.94 -25.77 50.49
CA LEU A 11 -37.00 -24.36 50.04
C LEU A 11 -36.63 -24.20 48.55
N ALA A 12 -36.80 -23.01 47.96
CA ALA A 12 -36.67 -22.76 46.53
C ALA A 12 -35.25 -22.34 46.08
N MET A 13 -34.83 -22.85 44.91
CA MET A 13 -34.28 -22.02 43.82
C MET A 13 -34.46 -22.78 42.47
N PHE A 14 -34.71 -22.05 41.38
CA PHE A 14 -35.02 -22.54 40.02
C PHE A 14 -33.77 -23.19 39.36
N LEU A 15 -33.85 -24.30 38.60
CA LEU A 15 -34.22 -24.44 37.16
C LEU A 15 -33.31 -23.63 36.22
N MET A 16 -32.88 -24.11 35.04
CA MET A 16 -32.88 -25.44 34.37
C MET A 16 -31.97 -25.31 33.13
N PHE A 17 -31.44 -26.39 32.56
CA PHE A 17 -31.63 -26.78 31.14
C PHE A 17 -30.85 -28.07 30.79
N PHE A 18 -31.41 -28.80 29.83
CA PHE A 18 -30.93 -30.01 29.14
C PHE A 18 -30.93 -29.64 27.63
N ASN A 19 -30.33 -30.32 26.64
CA ASN A 19 -29.80 -31.68 26.44
C ASN A 19 -29.01 -31.66 25.09
N SER A 20 -28.10 -32.61 24.83
CA SER A 20 -27.79 -33.02 23.44
C SER A 20 -27.25 -34.47 23.33
N CYS A 21 -27.53 -35.09 22.18
CA CYS A 21 -27.31 -36.47 21.70
C CYS A 21 -27.45 -36.40 20.15
N SER A 22 -26.88 -37.22 19.25
CA SER A 22 -26.14 -38.50 19.27
C SER A 22 -25.41 -38.70 17.91
N THR A 23 -24.51 -39.67 17.82
CA THR A 23 -23.64 -40.07 16.68
C THR A 23 -24.33 -40.87 15.54
N ASP A 24 -23.80 -40.86 14.29
CA ASP A 24 -22.92 -41.91 13.67
C ASP A 24 -22.88 -42.02 12.10
N GLU A 25 -21.70 -42.42 11.58
CA GLU A 25 -21.36 -43.20 10.34
C GLU A 25 -21.48 -42.69 8.85
N SER A 26 -20.30 -42.41 8.25
CA SER A 26 -19.70 -43.10 7.05
C SER A 26 -19.87 -42.62 5.56
N THR A 27 -18.82 -41.95 5.01
CA THR A 27 -17.96 -42.27 3.80
C THR A 27 -18.54 -42.66 2.41
N PRO A 28 -17.81 -42.50 1.25
CA PRO A 28 -16.67 -41.59 0.89
C PRO A 28 -16.47 -41.15 -0.62
N VAL A 29 -15.39 -40.38 -0.90
CA VAL A 29 -14.57 -40.18 -2.16
C VAL A 29 -15.13 -39.45 -3.40
N SER A 30 -14.59 -38.26 -3.72
CA SER A 30 -13.56 -37.99 -4.79
C SER A 30 -13.17 -36.48 -4.75
N GLU A 31 -11.95 -36.02 -4.45
CA GLU A 31 -10.58 -36.20 -5.03
C GLU A 31 -10.28 -35.31 -6.27
N VAL A 32 -9.21 -34.49 -6.16
CA VAL A 32 -8.45 -33.63 -7.14
C VAL A 32 -9.21 -32.45 -7.83
N ASP A 33 -8.65 -31.26 -8.11
CA ASP A 33 -7.27 -30.76 -8.31
C ASP A 33 -7.29 -29.21 -8.42
N ASP A 34 -6.13 -28.55 -8.34
CA ASP A 34 -5.93 -27.09 -8.42
C ASP A 34 -5.93 -26.54 -9.86
N ASN A 35 -6.40 -25.31 -10.09
CA ASN A 35 -6.16 -24.43 -11.25
C ASN A 35 -6.81 -23.04 -11.03
N VAL A 36 -6.09 -22.14 -10.35
CA VAL A 36 -6.53 -20.79 -9.95
C VAL A 36 -6.19 -19.71 -10.98
N GLY A 37 -7.13 -18.78 -11.22
CA GLY A 37 -6.88 -17.48 -11.83
C GLY A 37 -7.28 -16.32 -10.89
N ILE A 38 -7.19 -15.08 -11.37
CA ILE A 38 -7.56 -13.84 -10.66
C ILE A 38 -8.40 -12.98 -11.61
N ILE A 39 -9.55 -12.47 -11.12
CA ILE A 39 -10.47 -11.45 -11.68
C ILE A 39 -11.23 -10.91 -10.45
N PHE A 40 -11.45 -9.61 -10.25
CA PHE A 40 -11.81 -8.94 -8.97
C PHE A 40 -13.34 -8.76 -8.68
N LEU A 41 -13.71 -8.02 -7.60
CA LEU A 41 -14.94 -7.20 -7.33
C LEU A 41 -16.03 -7.73 -6.32
N GLY A 42 -17.14 -6.97 -6.12
CA GLY A 42 -17.65 -6.52 -4.81
C GLY A 42 -19.16 -6.68 -4.39
N PRO A 43 -19.85 -5.69 -3.74
CA PRO A 43 -21.10 -5.87 -2.93
C PRO A 43 -22.49 -5.50 -3.53
N ILE A 44 -23.65 -5.69 -2.79
CA ILE A 44 -24.85 -6.60 -3.05
C ILE A 44 -25.99 -6.71 -1.93
N LEU A 45 -26.55 -5.65 -1.31
CA LEU A 45 -27.69 -5.49 -0.31
C LEU A 45 -29.12 -6.03 -0.71
N LYS A 46 -30.07 -5.66 0.17
CA LYS A 46 -31.55 -5.52 0.14
C LYS A 46 -32.38 -6.79 0.18
N ASP A 47 -32.55 -7.36 1.38
CA ASP A 47 -33.75 -8.13 1.73
C ASP A 47 -34.59 -7.54 2.89
N PHE A 48 -34.71 -6.21 2.95
CA PHE A 48 -35.60 -5.51 3.91
C PHE A 48 -37.11 -5.57 3.57
N ALA A 49 -37.56 -6.62 2.87
CA ALA A 49 -38.84 -6.65 2.16
C ALA A 49 -40.04 -7.28 2.90
N ASP A 50 -39.87 -7.82 4.12
CA ASP A 50 -40.89 -8.70 4.74
C ASP A 50 -41.52 -8.18 6.07
N ASN A 51 -41.68 -6.85 6.22
CA ASN A 51 -42.56 -6.31 7.27
C ASN A 51 -43.38 -5.08 6.86
N GLU A 52 -44.68 -5.31 6.66
CA GLU A 52 -45.70 -4.44 6.02
C GLU A 52 -46.09 -3.16 6.82
N ASN A 53 -45.21 -2.58 7.65
CA ASN A 53 -45.54 -1.50 8.60
C ASN A 53 -44.60 -0.28 8.62
N VAL A 54 -43.62 -0.16 7.71
CA VAL A 54 -42.74 1.02 7.60
C VAL A 54 -42.93 1.72 6.24
N ARG A 55 -44.08 2.39 6.06
CA ARG A 55 -44.32 3.30 4.92
C ARG A 55 -44.04 4.77 5.29
N GLN A 56 -43.03 5.00 6.14
CA GLN A 56 -42.77 6.32 6.71
C GLN A 56 -41.33 6.47 7.26
N ALA A 57 -40.35 6.21 6.40
CA ALA A 57 -38.96 6.70 6.49
C ALA A 57 -38.42 6.75 5.05
N LEU A 58 -37.63 7.77 4.72
CA LEU A 58 -36.90 7.90 3.45
C LEU A 58 -35.38 7.76 3.70
N ASP A 59 -35.02 7.19 4.86
CA ASP A 59 -33.70 7.28 5.48
C ASP A 59 -32.88 5.96 5.32
N ASP A 60 -33.22 5.11 4.34
CA ASP A 60 -32.63 3.77 4.15
C ASP A 60 -31.59 3.72 2.99
N ILE A 61 -30.87 4.82 2.76
CA ILE A 61 -29.48 4.80 2.29
C ILE A 61 -28.64 5.28 3.49
N PRO A 62 -27.61 4.54 3.95
CA PRO A 62 -26.76 5.02 5.03
C PRO A 62 -26.08 6.33 4.64
N SER A 63 -26.17 7.36 5.50
CA SER A 63 -25.33 8.55 5.36
C SER A 63 -23.86 8.14 5.46
N CYS A 64 -23.00 8.66 4.58
CA CYS A 64 -21.57 8.37 4.59
C CYS A 64 -20.99 8.63 5.99
N SER A 65 -20.39 7.60 6.58
CA SER A 65 -19.84 7.64 7.93
C SER A 65 -18.34 7.38 7.87
N ASN A 66 -17.55 8.23 8.53
CA ASN A 66 -16.10 8.05 8.69
C ASN A 66 -15.76 7.03 9.79
N GLU A 67 -16.73 6.20 10.21
CA GLU A 67 -16.52 5.12 11.17
C GLU A 67 -15.97 3.86 10.49
N ALA A 68 -14.98 3.23 11.10
CA ALA A 68 -14.29 2.08 10.53
C ALA A 68 -15.23 0.90 10.26
N ALA A 69 -15.20 0.41 9.01
CA ALA A 69 -15.84 -0.83 8.61
C ALA A 69 -15.18 -2.03 9.33
N ALA A 70 -15.99 -2.95 9.83
CA ALA A 70 -15.48 -4.03 10.68
C ALA A 70 -16.04 -5.42 10.37
N PHE A 71 -17.25 -5.53 9.82
CA PHE A 71 -17.85 -6.84 9.53
C PHE A 71 -18.66 -6.82 8.24
N ALA A 72 -18.54 -7.87 7.43
CA ALA A 72 -19.41 -8.17 6.30
C ALA A 72 -20.38 -9.31 6.63
N GLN A 73 -21.66 -9.17 6.26
CA GLN A 73 -22.69 -10.22 6.30
C GLN A 73 -23.04 -10.63 4.87
N ILE A 74 -23.04 -11.94 4.59
CA ILE A 74 -23.05 -12.50 3.23
C ILE A 74 -24.06 -13.65 3.18
N SER A 75 -24.91 -13.73 2.15
CA SER A 75 -25.89 -14.82 1.97
C SER A 75 -25.75 -15.50 0.59
N LEU A 76 -25.37 -16.79 0.59
CA LEU A 76 -24.97 -17.55 -0.61
C LEU A 76 -25.84 -18.78 -0.86
N THR A 77 -26.11 -19.11 -2.12
CA THR A 77 -26.69 -20.39 -2.57
C THR A 77 -25.76 -21.05 -3.58
N TYR A 78 -25.68 -22.39 -3.59
CA TYR A 78 -24.79 -23.11 -4.52
C TYR A 78 -25.30 -24.51 -4.90
N GLY A 79 -25.04 -24.91 -6.14
CA GLY A 79 -25.42 -26.22 -6.70
C GLY A 79 -26.90 -26.33 -7.08
N GLU A 80 -27.54 -27.46 -6.77
CA GLU A 80 -28.99 -27.66 -6.94
C GLU A 80 -29.79 -27.33 -5.65
N ASP A 81 -29.14 -26.84 -4.58
CA ASP A 81 -29.79 -26.50 -3.31
C ASP A 81 -30.16 -25.01 -3.25
N GLU A 82 -31.46 -24.71 -3.28
CA GLU A 82 -32.05 -23.36 -3.20
C GLU A 82 -32.10 -22.79 -1.76
N THR A 83 -31.25 -23.28 -0.83
CA THR A 83 -31.27 -22.85 0.58
C THR A 83 -30.09 -21.92 0.88
N PRO A 84 -30.31 -20.63 1.21
CA PRO A 84 -29.22 -19.71 1.50
C PRO A 84 -28.42 -20.11 2.75
N VAL A 85 -27.13 -19.79 2.72
CA VAL A 85 -26.17 -19.91 3.81
C VAL A 85 -25.71 -18.51 4.18
N ASP A 86 -26.06 -18.07 5.39
CA ASP A 86 -25.71 -16.76 5.92
C ASP A 86 -24.40 -16.84 6.72
N ILE A 87 -23.46 -15.93 6.43
CA ILE A 87 -22.10 -15.91 6.95
C ILE A 87 -21.79 -14.48 7.41
N VAL A 88 -21.06 -14.33 8.52
CA VAL A 88 -20.59 -13.02 9.03
C VAL A 88 -19.08 -13.12 9.25
N VAL A 89 -18.32 -12.19 8.68
CA VAL A 89 -16.85 -12.22 8.63
C VAL A 89 -16.29 -10.84 8.98
N GLU A 90 -15.17 -10.81 9.70
CA GLU A 90 -14.42 -9.60 10.02
C GLU A 90 -13.81 -8.98 8.75
N LEU A 91 -13.65 -7.65 8.72
CA LEU A 91 -12.96 -6.93 7.65
C LEU A 91 -11.55 -6.53 8.10
N LEU A 92 -10.60 -6.64 7.17
CA LEU A 92 -9.20 -6.27 7.30
C LEU A 92 -8.86 -5.25 6.21
N GLU A 93 -7.82 -4.46 6.44
CA GLU A 93 -7.39 -3.36 5.57
C GLU A 93 -5.93 -3.57 5.16
N ASP A 94 -5.64 -3.44 3.87
CA ASP A 94 -4.27 -3.34 3.33
C ASP A 94 -4.18 -2.26 2.24
N GLU A 95 -3.03 -2.18 1.55
CA GLU A 95 -2.74 -1.18 0.52
C GLU A 95 -3.68 -1.25 -0.71
N ASN A 96 -4.52 -2.28 -0.82
CA ASN A 96 -5.56 -2.44 -1.85
C ASN A 96 -6.97 -2.07 -1.36
N GLY A 97 -7.14 -1.72 -0.08
CA GLY A 97 -8.43 -1.43 0.55
C GLY A 97 -8.91 -2.53 1.51
N LEU A 98 -10.24 -2.63 1.65
CA LEU A 98 -10.88 -3.48 2.66
C LEU A 98 -11.33 -4.84 2.11
N PHE A 99 -10.92 -5.92 2.78
CA PHE A 99 -11.22 -7.30 2.41
C PHE A 99 -11.71 -8.13 3.61
N THR A 100 -12.48 -9.20 3.35
CA THR A 100 -12.93 -10.13 4.40
C THR A 100 -11.78 -10.99 4.92
N ALA A 101 -11.63 -11.09 6.24
CA ALA A 101 -10.75 -12.05 6.90
C ALA A 101 -11.06 -13.50 6.47
N TYR A 102 -10.10 -14.41 6.68
CA TYR A 102 -10.33 -15.83 6.43
C TYR A 102 -11.33 -16.44 7.43
N ASP A 103 -12.43 -17.02 6.94
CA ASP A 103 -13.36 -17.84 7.72
C ASP A 103 -13.69 -19.15 6.99
N GLU A 104 -13.66 -20.28 7.72
CA GLU A 104 -14.01 -21.61 7.20
C GLU A 104 -15.46 -21.69 6.66
N ALA A 105 -16.36 -20.80 7.10
CA ALA A 105 -17.74 -20.74 6.65
C ALA A 105 -17.89 -20.31 5.17
N LEU A 106 -16.88 -19.65 4.59
CA LEU A 106 -16.83 -19.30 3.16
C LEU A 106 -16.44 -20.48 2.24
N GLU A 107 -16.14 -21.66 2.79
CA GLU A 107 -15.79 -22.85 2.00
C GLU A 107 -17.02 -23.43 1.25
N ILE A 108 -17.08 -23.27 -0.08
CA ILE A 108 -18.15 -23.84 -0.92
C ILE A 108 -17.72 -25.19 -1.53
N PRO A 109 -18.37 -26.31 -1.17
CA PRO A 109 -18.04 -27.64 -1.71
C PRO A 109 -18.65 -27.90 -3.09
N ILE A 110 -17.83 -28.34 -4.04
CA ILE A 110 -18.28 -28.71 -5.39
C ILE A 110 -18.90 -30.13 -5.40
N PRO A 111 -20.08 -30.35 -6.01
CA PRO A 111 -20.72 -31.66 -6.08
C PRO A 111 -19.89 -32.74 -6.79
N THR A 112 -19.82 -33.92 -6.17
CA THR A 112 -19.02 -35.07 -6.61
C THR A 112 -19.29 -35.48 -8.07
N GLY A 113 -18.28 -35.35 -8.93
CA GLY A 113 -18.36 -35.71 -10.35
C GLY A 113 -18.70 -34.55 -11.30
N LEU A 114 -18.86 -33.33 -10.77
CA LEU A 114 -18.78 -32.09 -11.54
C LEU A 114 -17.41 -31.45 -11.33
N ASN A 115 -16.94 -30.72 -12.33
CA ASN A 115 -15.74 -29.90 -12.23
C ASN A 115 -16.08 -28.43 -11.90
N THR A 116 -17.35 -28.06 -11.88
CA THR A 116 -17.85 -26.72 -11.53
C THR A 116 -19.10 -26.81 -10.66
N VAL A 117 -19.35 -25.78 -9.87
CA VAL A 117 -20.62 -25.52 -9.18
C VAL A 117 -21.07 -24.10 -9.52
N SER A 118 -22.37 -23.92 -9.79
CA SER A 118 -22.94 -22.57 -9.86
C SER A 118 -23.09 -22.04 -8.44
N VAL A 119 -22.60 -20.82 -8.20
CA VAL A 119 -22.83 -20.06 -6.97
C VAL A 119 -23.68 -18.84 -7.33
N THR A 120 -24.57 -18.44 -6.42
CA THR A 120 -25.38 -17.23 -6.53
C THR A 120 -25.30 -16.49 -5.20
N LEU A 121 -24.86 -15.23 -5.27
CA LEU A 121 -24.92 -14.28 -4.15
C LEU A 121 -26.34 -13.70 -4.08
N ASN A 122 -26.90 -13.60 -2.87
CA ASN A 122 -28.29 -13.19 -2.64
C ASN A 122 -28.39 -11.92 -1.80
N GLU A 123 -27.43 -11.71 -0.89
CA GLU A 123 -27.30 -10.52 -0.03
C GLU A 123 -25.83 -10.34 0.42
N PHE A 124 -25.39 -9.09 0.55
CA PHE A 124 -24.10 -8.66 1.10
C PHE A 124 -24.29 -7.31 1.80
N LEU A 125 -23.86 -7.15 3.07
CA LEU A 125 -24.00 -5.94 3.89
C LEU A 125 -22.72 -5.67 4.68
N VAL A 126 -22.31 -4.40 4.85
CA VAL A 126 -21.15 -4.03 5.70
C VAL A 126 -21.56 -3.19 6.90
N TRP A 127 -20.95 -3.47 8.07
CA TRP A 127 -21.29 -2.91 9.38
C TRP A 127 -20.07 -2.29 10.11
N THR A 128 -20.31 -1.26 10.93
CA THR A 128 -19.33 -0.73 11.90
C THR A 128 -19.18 -1.62 13.14
N ASN A 129 -18.20 -1.35 14.01
CA ASN A 129 -18.01 -2.06 15.29
C ASN A 129 -18.36 -1.18 16.50
N VAL A 130 -19.26 -1.67 17.37
CA VAL A 130 -19.55 -1.08 18.68
C VAL A 130 -19.48 -2.15 19.77
N ASP A 131 -18.48 -2.05 20.66
CA ASP A 131 -18.25 -2.98 21.80
C ASP A 131 -18.14 -4.47 21.40
N ASP A 132 -17.34 -4.80 20.36
CA ASP A 132 -17.15 -6.15 19.79
C ASP A 132 -18.44 -6.77 19.22
N ALA A 133 -19.29 -5.94 18.59
CA ALA A 133 -20.53 -6.34 17.94
C ALA A 133 -20.85 -5.46 16.71
N PRO A 134 -21.64 -5.94 15.73
CA PRO A 134 -22.06 -5.13 14.59
C PRO A 134 -22.88 -3.90 15.02
N GLY A 135 -22.48 -2.73 14.52
CA GLY A 135 -23.07 -1.42 14.77
C GLY A 135 -24.14 -1.05 13.75
N GLU A 136 -23.88 -0.01 12.96
CA GLU A 136 -24.77 0.47 11.90
C GLU A 136 -24.28 0.00 10.51
N ILE A 137 -25.19 -0.10 9.54
CA ILE A 137 -24.87 -0.53 8.16
C ILE A 137 -24.31 0.66 7.40
N ILE A 138 -23.24 0.46 6.61
CA ILE A 138 -22.56 1.54 5.88
C ILE A 138 -22.47 1.35 4.34
N TRP A 139 -22.46 0.12 3.80
CA TRP A 139 -22.39 -0.12 2.34
C TRP A 139 -23.25 -1.30 1.87
N ALA A 140 -23.84 -1.22 0.64
CA ALA A 140 -24.10 -2.32 -0.33
C ALA A 140 -25.11 -2.01 -1.51
N ALA A 141 -25.30 -2.96 -2.45
CA ALA A 141 -26.31 -3.15 -3.55
C ALA A 141 -26.56 -2.11 -4.66
N PRO A 142 -26.78 -2.68 -5.87
CA PRO A 142 -28.16 -2.72 -6.42
C PRO A 142 -28.64 -4.07 -7.05
N LYS A 143 -29.85 -4.55 -6.70
CA LYS A 143 -30.47 -5.75 -7.33
C LYS A 143 -30.96 -5.45 -8.76
N ALA A 144 -31.03 -6.48 -9.61
CA ALA A 144 -31.42 -6.42 -11.03
C ALA A 144 -32.90 -6.07 -11.28
N ASP A 145 -33.71 -6.08 -10.23
CA ASP A 145 -35.09 -5.59 -10.20
C ASP A 145 -35.25 -4.31 -9.35
N SER A 146 -34.14 -3.64 -9.01
CA SER A 146 -34.12 -2.33 -8.38
C SER A 146 -33.80 -1.23 -9.38
N ASP A 147 -34.21 0.00 -9.06
CA ASP A 147 -34.09 1.19 -9.90
C ASP A 147 -32.63 1.63 -10.14
N TYR A 148 -31.69 0.98 -9.43
CA TYR A 148 -30.25 1.19 -9.50
C TYR A 148 -29.52 0.08 -10.29
N ALA A 149 -30.24 -0.84 -10.92
CA ALA A 149 -29.65 -1.95 -11.69
C ALA A 149 -28.83 -1.51 -12.91
N GLY A 150 -29.05 -0.29 -13.42
CA GLY A 150 -28.34 0.28 -14.58
C GLY A 150 -26.98 0.92 -14.26
N TYR A 151 -26.62 1.03 -12.98
CA TYR A 151 -25.40 1.69 -12.49
C TYR A 151 -24.21 0.74 -12.38
N VAL A 152 -24.44 -0.55 -12.60
CA VAL A 152 -23.50 -1.62 -12.30
C VAL A 152 -23.50 -2.60 -13.47
N GLU A 153 -22.34 -3.17 -13.81
CA GLU A 153 -22.24 -4.08 -14.95
C GLU A 153 -23.02 -5.39 -14.71
N ASN A 154 -23.18 -5.80 -13.43
CA ASN A 154 -23.66 -7.13 -13.05
C ASN A 154 -24.60 -7.12 -11.81
N PRO A 155 -25.85 -6.63 -11.92
CA PRO A 155 -26.76 -6.54 -10.78
C PRO A 155 -27.33 -7.92 -10.33
N LEU A 156 -27.63 -8.09 -9.04
CA LEU A 156 -28.05 -9.41 -8.48
C LEU A 156 -29.50 -9.82 -8.80
N PRO A 157 -29.81 -11.13 -8.96
CA PRO A 157 -28.92 -12.27 -8.75
C PRO A 157 -28.03 -12.54 -9.96
N PHE A 158 -26.72 -12.45 -9.72
CA PHE A 158 -25.69 -12.83 -10.68
C PHE A 158 -25.20 -14.25 -10.35
N SER A 159 -24.91 -15.04 -11.38
CA SER A 159 -24.50 -16.45 -11.24
C SER A 159 -23.30 -16.75 -12.13
N TRP A 160 -22.29 -17.40 -11.55
CA TRP A 160 -21.08 -17.84 -12.26
C TRP A 160 -20.79 -19.32 -11.99
N ASP A 161 -20.07 -19.95 -12.93
CA ASP A 161 -19.58 -21.32 -12.80
C ASP A 161 -18.20 -21.32 -12.10
N LEU A 162 -18.18 -21.59 -10.78
CA LEU A 162 -16.94 -21.74 -10.01
C LEU A 162 -16.33 -23.14 -10.24
N ARG A 163 -15.04 -23.23 -10.59
CA ARG A 163 -14.39 -24.50 -10.96
C ARG A 163 -13.61 -25.11 -9.78
N ALA A 164 -13.53 -26.44 -9.75
CA ALA A 164 -12.66 -27.17 -8.83
C ALA A 164 -11.21 -26.70 -9.02
N GLY A 165 -10.61 -26.28 -7.90
CA GLY A 165 -9.27 -25.72 -7.87
C GLY A 165 -9.13 -24.27 -8.33
N SER A 166 -10.21 -23.56 -8.70
CA SER A 166 -10.12 -22.17 -9.13
C SER A 166 -10.53 -21.18 -8.05
N LYS A 167 -9.75 -20.11 -7.85
CA LYS A 167 -10.30 -18.82 -7.39
C LYS A 167 -10.86 -18.13 -8.64
N THR A 168 -12.02 -17.52 -8.46
CA THR A 168 -12.73 -16.69 -9.43
C THR A 168 -13.36 -15.61 -8.59
N TYR A 169 -12.96 -14.36 -8.77
CA TYR A 169 -13.64 -13.21 -8.18
C TYR A 169 -14.40 -12.51 -9.33
N THR A 170 -15.44 -11.74 -8.99
CA THR A 170 -16.57 -11.43 -9.89
C THR A 170 -17.00 -9.97 -9.79
N ASN A 171 -17.07 -9.26 -10.93
CA ASN A 171 -17.65 -7.91 -11.07
C ASN A 171 -18.99 -7.79 -10.34
N VAL A 172 -19.03 -6.93 -9.31
CA VAL A 172 -20.23 -6.42 -8.65
C VAL A 172 -19.87 -5.09 -8.00
N ASP A 173 -20.66 -4.05 -8.26
CA ASP A 173 -20.24 -2.66 -8.09
C ASP A 173 -21.04 -1.96 -6.96
N VAL A 174 -20.39 -1.08 -6.18
CA VAL A 174 -21.02 -0.20 -5.17
C VAL A 174 -20.46 1.23 -5.25
N LEU A 175 -20.91 2.09 -4.32
CA LEU A 175 -20.89 3.53 -4.48
C LEU A 175 -20.24 4.22 -3.26
N CYS A 176 -19.11 4.94 -3.46
CA CYS A 176 -18.53 6.04 -2.63
C CYS A 176 -17.28 6.67 -3.34
N PHE A 177 -16.18 7.05 -2.65
CA PHE A 177 -15.01 7.79 -3.21
C PHE A 177 -13.62 7.29 -2.71
N ASP A 178 -12.49 7.59 -3.39
CA ASP A 178 -11.23 6.78 -3.39
C ASP A 178 -9.86 7.55 -3.34
N ASP A 179 -8.81 6.91 -2.76
CA ASP A 179 -7.35 6.90 -3.13
C ASP A 179 -6.51 5.99 -2.15
N ARG A 180 -5.49 5.14 -2.47
CA ARG A 180 -5.24 4.15 -3.58
C ARG A 180 -3.97 3.25 -3.37
N LEU A 181 -3.95 2.01 -3.92
CA LEU A 181 -2.78 1.19 -4.43
C LEU A 181 -1.70 0.58 -3.45
N VAL A 182 -1.19 -0.69 -3.49
CA VAL A 182 -1.53 -2.02 -4.13
C VAL A 182 -0.77 -3.24 -3.47
N ASN A 183 -1.19 -4.50 -3.78
CA ASN A 183 -0.59 -5.86 -3.68
C ASN A 183 -0.94 -6.78 -2.46
N LEU A 184 -1.09 -8.14 -2.51
CA LEU A 184 -1.40 -9.16 -3.57
C LEU A 184 -1.71 -10.61 -2.99
N TYR A 185 -2.37 -11.48 -3.79
CA TYR A 185 -2.56 -12.97 -3.71
C TYR A 185 -3.42 -13.65 -2.57
N GLY A 186 -4.58 -14.29 -2.88
CA GLY A 186 -5.62 -14.62 -1.86
C GLY A 186 -6.28 -16.04 -1.76
N TYR A 187 -7.53 -16.10 -1.29
CA TYR A 187 -8.50 -17.22 -1.20
C TYR A 187 -9.84 -16.78 -1.87
N GLN A 188 -11.04 -17.20 -1.43
CA GLN A 188 -12.30 -16.53 -1.79
C GLN A 188 -12.49 -15.31 -0.88
N PHE A 189 -12.24 -14.13 -1.45
CA PHE A 189 -12.40 -12.81 -0.80
C PHE A 189 -13.17 -11.88 -1.76
N PHE A 190 -13.45 -10.66 -1.32
CA PHE A 190 -14.21 -9.63 -2.07
C PHE A 190 -13.43 -8.31 -2.03
N ASP A 191 -13.43 -7.56 -3.15
CA ASP A 191 -12.81 -6.24 -3.28
C ASP A 191 -13.90 -5.18 -3.55
N ILE A 192 -13.75 -3.96 -3.04
CA ILE A 192 -14.77 -2.90 -3.10
C ILE A 192 -14.25 -1.73 -3.95
N ASN A 193 -14.85 -1.49 -5.14
CA ASN A 193 -14.55 -0.33 -5.97
C ASN A 193 -15.70 0.69 -5.87
N PRO A 194 -15.43 1.98 -5.54
CA PRO A 194 -16.50 2.91 -5.22
C PRO A 194 -16.73 3.98 -6.31
N GLU A 195 -17.94 4.05 -6.88
CA GLU A 195 -18.35 5.17 -7.77
C GLU A 195 -19.21 6.21 -7.03
N ILE A 196 -18.95 7.52 -7.22
CA ILE A 196 -19.89 8.56 -6.76
C ILE A 196 -21.04 8.67 -7.77
N ILE A 197 -22.26 8.58 -7.24
CA ILE A 197 -23.48 9.02 -7.92
C ILE A 197 -23.95 10.37 -7.35
N TYR A 198 -24.46 11.23 -8.22
CA TYR A 198 -24.90 12.58 -7.90
C TYR A 198 -26.41 12.69 -8.11
N GLU A 199 -27.16 13.21 -7.13
CA GLU A 199 -28.62 13.39 -7.30
C GLU A 199 -28.91 14.63 -8.15
N VAL A 200 -29.57 14.43 -9.30
CA VAL A 200 -30.02 15.49 -10.19
C VAL A 200 -31.53 15.42 -10.35
N CYS A 201 -32.19 16.55 -10.11
CA CYS A 201 -33.63 16.67 -10.21
C CYS A 201 -34.05 17.25 -11.56
N PHE A 202 -35.03 16.63 -12.22
CA PHE A 202 -35.63 17.13 -13.45
C PHE A 202 -37.08 17.56 -13.18
N PHE A 203 -37.51 18.69 -13.75
CA PHE A 203 -38.88 19.17 -13.65
C PHE A 203 -39.32 19.77 -14.99
N ALA A 204 -40.58 19.57 -15.38
CA ALA A 204 -41.07 20.10 -16.65
C ALA A 204 -42.42 20.82 -16.54
N ASN A 205 -42.54 21.90 -17.31
CA ASN A 205 -43.81 22.56 -17.60
C ASN A 205 -44.24 22.30 -19.05
N TYR A 206 -45.54 22.29 -19.29
CA TYR A 206 -46.16 22.23 -20.61
C TYR A 206 -46.89 23.54 -20.92
N CYS A 207 -46.63 24.12 -22.09
CA CYS A 207 -47.36 25.27 -22.60
C CYS A 207 -48.44 24.85 -23.60
N SER A 208 -49.70 25.14 -23.27
CA SER A 208 -50.78 25.05 -24.27
C SER A 208 -50.61 26.12 -25.37
N GLU A 209 -51.17 25.87 -26.57
CA GLU A 209 -51.29 26.85 -27.69
C GLU A 209 -51.86 28.24 -27.31
N SER A 210 -52.38 28.41 -26.08
CA SER A 210 -52.91 29.66 -25.55
C SER A 210 -51.91 30.52 -24.77
N GLY A 211 -50.63 30.11 -24.66
CA GLY A 211 -49.61 30.80 -23.86
C GLY A 211 -49.86 30.64 -22.36
N ARG A 212 -50.33 29.46 -21.94
CA ARG A 212 -50.54 29.12 -20.53
C ARG A 212 -49.72 27.89 -20.20
N HIS A 213 -48.86 28.06 -19.21
CA HIS A 213 -48.05 27.02 -18.59
C HIS A 213 -48.89 26.19 -17.62
N TYR A 214 -48.62 24.90 -17.61
CA TYR A 214 -49.15 23.89 -16.71
C TYR A 214 -47.96 23.07 -16.20
N THR A 215 -48.05 22.53 -14.99
CA THR A 215 -47.13 21.46 -14.55
C THR A 215 -47.32 20.24 -15.46
N ALA A 216 -46.24 19.70 -16.01
CA ALA A 216 -46.31 18.60 -16.96
C ALA A 216 -46.33 17.23 -16.25
N ASN A 217 -46.97 16.26 -16.89
CA ASN A 217 -46.73 14.84 -16.68
C ASN A 217 -45.96 14.32 -17.91
N TYR A 218 -44.82 13.66 -17.71
CA TYR A 218 -43.88 13.31 -18.79
C TYR A 218 -43.19 11.98 -18.47
N SER A 219 -42.76 11.23 -19.50
CA SER A 219 -41.72 10.18 -19.39
C SER A 219 -40.36 10.86 -19.56
N LEU A 220 -39.38 10.49 -18.74
CA LEU A 220 -37.98 10.89 -18.86
C LEU A 220 -37.11 9.66 -19.12
N ASP A 221 -36.32 9.74 -20.19
CA ASP A 221 -35.24 8.81 -20.52
C ASP A 221 -33.89 9.53 -20.36
N ILE A 222 -32.89 8.88 -19.78
CA ILE A 222 -31.51 9.39 -19.65
C ILE A 222 -30.55 8.32 -20.19
N TYR A 223 -29.58 8.74 -20.99
CA TYR A 223 -28.59 7.89 -21.64
C TYR A 223 -27.17 8.38 -21.33
N TYR A 224 -26.26 7.43 -21.10
CA TYR A 224 -24.83 7.65 -21.02
C TYR A 224 -24.23 7.73 -22.43
N GLY A 225 -23.65 8.86 -22.77
CA GLY A 225 -23.20 9.27 -24.10
C GLY A 225 -23.95 10.49 -24.63
N SER A 226 -23.40 11.13 -25.66
CA SER A 226 -23.90 12.40 -26.22
C SER A 226 -25.15 12.30 -27.11
N ASP A 227 -25.77 11.12 -27.26
CA ASP A 227 -27.00 10.94 -28.02
C ASP A 227 -27.83 9.71 -27.56
N ALA A 228 -29.07 9.61 -28.06
CA ALA A 228 -30.00 8.49 -27.82
C ALA A 228 -29.54 7.11 -28.36
N GLN A 229 -28.28 6.93 -28.74
CA GLN A 229 -27.66 5.64 -29.05
C GLN A 229 -26.64 5.22 -27.96
N GLY A 230 -26.48 6.05 -26.92
CA GLY A 230 -25.79 5.75 -25.68
C GLY A 230 -26.43 4.63 -24.84
N VAL A 231 -25.85 4.34 -23.68
CA VAL A 231 -26.33 3.31 -22.75
C VAL A 231 -27.50 3.88 -21.95
N PRO A 232 -28.72 3.32 -22.01
CA PRO A 232 -29.84 3.83 -21.22
C PRO A 232 -29.59 3.62 -19.72
N ILE A 233 -29.64 4.70 -18.96
CA ILE A 233 -29.51 4.74 -17.50
C ILE A 233 -30.90 4.63 -16.87
N TYR A 234 -31.81 5.52 -17.28
CA TYR A 234 -33.23 5.51 -16.91
C TYR A 234 -34.10 5.55 -18.16
N THR A 235 -35.28 4.93 -18.09
CA THR A 235 -36.28 4.94 -19.18
C THR A 235 -37.70 4.90 -18.63
N ASP A 236 -38.60 5.69 -19.22
CA ASP A 236 -40.02 5.80 -18.85
C ASP A 236 -40.25 6.30 -17.39
N GLU A 237 -39.33 7.08 -16.82
CA GLU A 237 -39.50 7.66 -15.47
C GLU A 237 -40.53 8.80 -15.47
N VAL A 238 -41.44 8.80 -14.50
CA VAL A 238 -42.60 9.72 -14.48
C VAL A 238 -42.76 10.45 -13.14
N PRO A 239 -43.10 11.75 -13.13
CA PRO A 239 -43.29 12.51 -11.90
C PRO A 239 -44.50 12.02 -11.12
N VAL A 240 -44.41 12.08 -9.79
CA VAL A 240 -45.58 11.91 -8.91
C VAL A 240 -46.50 13.11 -9.11
N THR A 241 -47.74 12.84 -9.54
CA THR A 241 -48.73 13.87 -9.88
C THR A 241 -50.00 13.77 -9.03
N GLY A 242 -50.63 14.92 -8.75
CA GLY A 242 -51.85 14.96 -7.95
C GLY A 242 -52.66 16.25 -8.05
N ASP A 243 -53.80 16.28 -7.34
CA ASP A 243 -54.70 17.45 -7.17
C ASP A 243 -55.19 17.51 -5.72
N ASP A 244 -54.47 18.22 -4.85
CA ASP A 244 -54.92 18.56 -3.48
C ASP A 244 -55.30 20.04 -3.38
N GLY A 245 -56.20 20.48 -4.28
CA GLY A 245 -56.64 21.87 -4.39
C GLY A 245 -55.90 22.68 -5.47
N GLY A 246 -55.04 22.01 -6.23
CA GLY A 246 -54.28 22.50 -7.38
C GLY A 246 -53.45 21.35 -7.95
N PHE A 247 -53.27 21.33 -9.27
CA PHE A 247 -52.46 20.29 -9.93
C PHE A 247 -50.97 20.50 -9.63
N PHE A 248 -50.29 19.44 -9.21
CA PHE A 248 -48.86 19.44 -8.94
C PHE A 248 -48.19 18.23 -9.58
N ALA A 249 -46.93 18.41 -9.98
CA ALA A 249 -45.99 17.35 -10.31
C ALA A 249 -44.78 17.56 -9.38
N GLU A 250 -44.28 16.52 -8.76
CA GLU A 250 -43.00 16.55 -8.03
C GLU A 250 -41.84 16.40 -9.05
N PRO A 251 -40.68 17.06 -8.85
CA PRO A 251 -39.49 16.82 -9.65
C PRO A 251 -39.10 15.33 -9.60
N VAL A 252 -38.58 14.82 -10.72
CA VAL A 252 -38.04 13.47 -10.83
C VAL A 252 -36.55 13.57 -10.50
N CYS A 253 -36.19 13.28 -9.26
CA CYS A 253 -34.81 13.25 -8.78
C CYS A 253 -34.20 11.88 -8.99
N LEU A 254 -33.04 11.86 -9.64
CA LEU A 254 -32.40 10.69 -10.21
C LEU A 254 -30.90 10.78 -9.90
N ALA A 255 -30.34 9.71 -9.34
CA ALA A 255 -28.91 9.59 -9.17
C ALA A 255 -28.24 9.42 -10.55
N ILE A 256 -27.12 10.07 -10.85
CA ILE A 256 -26.38 9.89 -12.11
C ILE A 256 -24.90 9.65 -11.85
N PRO A 257 -24.21 8.84 -12.68
CA PRO A 257 -22.77 8.66 -12.54
C PRO A 257 -22.02 9.92 -12.98
N GLY A 258 -20.81 10.14 -12.44
CA GLY A 258 -19.86 11.09 -13.02
C GLY A 258 -19.33 10.65 -14.39
N PRO A 259 -18.54 11.51 -15.08
CA PRO A 259 -17.82 11.12 -16.29
C PRO A 259 -16.80 10.01 -16.01
N GLN A 260 -16.63 9.08 -16.94
CA GLN A 260 -15.70 7.94 -16.81
C GLN A 260 -14.54 8.06 -17.83
N ASN A 261 -13.37 7.53 -17.50
CA ASN A 261 -12.19 7.41 -18.39
C ASN A 261 -11.47 8.73 -18.77
N ASP A 262 -11.24 9.63 -17.81
CA ASP A 262 -10.56 10.93 -18.02
C ASP A 262 -11.22 11.81 -19.12
N GLU A 263 -12.55 11.73 -19.24
CA GLU A 263 -13.32 12.63 -20.11
C GLU A 263 -13.26 14.08 -19.60
N ASP A 264 -13.13 15.04 -20.53
CA ASP A 264 -13.02 16.46 -20.20
C ASP A 264 -14.34 16.96 -19.60
N ALA A 265 -14.27 17.67 -18.47
CA ALA A 265 -15.45 18.09 -17.72
C ALA A 265 -16.40 19.01 -18.51
N GLY A 266 -15.88 19.69 -19.55
CA GLY A 266 -16.66 20.51 -20.47
C GLY A 266 -17.32 19.76 -21.64
N ASP A 267 -16.99 18.48 -21.88
CA ASP A 267 -17.59 17.70 -22.97
C ASP A 267 -18.91 17.03 -22.53
N PRO A 268 -19.93 16.96 -23.41
CA PRO A 268 -21.24 16.38 -23.07
C PRO A 268 -21.19 14.85 -22.99
N TYR A 269 -21.39 14.31 -21.79
CA TYR A 269 -21.34 12.87 -21.50
C TYR A 269 -22.70 12.24 -21.20
N LEU A 270 -23.75 13.03 -20.93
CA LEU A 270 -25.14 12.55 -20.78
C LEU A 270 -26.06 13.14 -21.85
N TYR A 271 -27.08 12.37 -22.23
CA TYR A 271 -28.18 12.79 -23.11
C TYR A 271 -29.53 12.46 -22.47
N TYR A 272 -30.43 13.43 -22.40
CA TYR A 272 -31.79 13.25 -21.87
C TYR A 272 -32.86 13.41 -22.96
N GLU A 273 -33.96 12.68 -22.83
CA GLU A 273 -35.15 12.81 -23.68
C GLU A 273 -36.42 12.77 -22.81
N ALA A 274 -37.15 13.88 -22.73
CA ALA A 274 -38.40 14.00 -21.96
C ALA A 274 -39.60 14.12 -22.90
N THR A 275 -40.52 13.15 -22.83
CA THR A 275 -41.72 13.06 -23.68
C THR A 275 -42.99 13.31 -22.88
N LEU A 276 -43.80 14.29 -23.31
CA LEU A 276 -45.05 14.68 -22.67
C LEU A 276 -46.10 13.56 -22.70
N LEU A 277 -46.74 13.34 -21.55
CA LEU A 277 -47.84 12.39 -21.35
C LEU A 277 -49.18 13.11 -21.20
N ASP A 278 -50.27 12.39 -21.50
CA ASP A 278 -51.63 12.91 -21.37
C ASP A 278 -52.00 13.13 -19.89
N TRP A 279 -52.73 14.21 -19.61
CA TRP A 279 -53.28 14.46 -18.27
C TRP A 279 -54.69 15.05 -18.37
N ASP A 280 -55.67 14.15 -18.56
CA ASP A 280 -57.10 14.43 -18.82
C ASP A 280 -57.71 15.54 -17.97
N ASP A 281 -57.40 15.58 -16.67
CA ASP A 281 -58.00 16.53 -15.71
C ASP A 281 -57.24 17.88 -15.63
N ASN A 282 -55.96 17.95 -16.04
CA ASN A 282 -55.11 19.15 -15.97
C ASN A 282 -55.09 19.93 -17.31
N TYR A 283 -54.57 19.31 -18.37
CA TYR A 283 -54.44 19.92 -19.72
C TYR A 283 -55.02 19.08 -20.87
N GLY A 284 -55.40 17.82 -20.64
CA GLY A 284 -56.09 16.97 -21.62
C GLY A 284 -55.18 16.02 -22.42
N GLU A 285 -55.67 15.60 -23.60
CA GLU A 285 -54.90 14.86 -24.61
C GLU A 285 -53.87 15.81 -25.26
N ALA A 286 -52.59 15.66 -24.91
CA ALA A 286 -51.46 16.47 -25.38
C ALA A 286 -50.16 15.65 -25.62
N SER A 287 -50.21 14.33 -25.46
CA SER A 287 -49.02 13.47 -25.48
C SER A 287 -48.29 13.38 -26.83
N GLY A 288 -46.98 13.10 -26.74
CA GLY A 288 -46.12 12.80 -27.89
C GLY A 288 -45.31 13.99 -28.42
N GLU A 289 -45.20 15.07 -27.65
CA GLU A 289 -44.20 16.13 -27.86
C GLU A 289 -43.00 15.86 -26.94
N THR A 290 -41.79 16.07 -27.46
CA THR A 290 -40.54 15.64 -26.83
C THR A 290 -39.53 16.77 -26.84
N ILE A 291 -38.82 16.96 -25.72
CA ILE A 291 -37.63 17.80 -25.59
C ILE A 291 -36.43 16.89 -25.29
N SER A 292 -35.27 17.22 -25.84
CA SER A 292 -34.02 16.49 -25.57
C SER A 292 -32.83 17.43 -25.58
N GLY A 293 -31.80 17.08 -24.81
CA GLY A 293 -30.55 17.84 -24.73
C GLY A 293 -29.42 16.98 -24.20
N THR A 294 -28.28 17.60 -23.94
CA THR A 294 -27.08 16.95 -23.38
C THR A 294 -26.59 17.72 -22.16
N TRP A 295 -25.96 17.02 -21.22
CA TRP A 295 -25.25 17.62 -20.10
C TRP A 295 -23.76 17.23 -20.14
N SER A 296 -22.89 18.22 -19.98
CA SER A 296 -21.49 18.05 -19.58
C SER A 296 -21.39 17.87 -18.06
N TRP A 297 -20.20 17.54 -17.56
CA TRP A 297 -19.98 17.41 -16.12
C TRP A 297 -20.11 18.78 -15.42
N ASN A 298 -19.65 19.86 -16.06
CA ASN A 298 -19.84 21.22 -15.58
C ASN A 298 -21.33 21.61 -15.45
N ASP A 299 -22.19 21.20 -16.41
CA ASP A 299 -23.63 21.48 -16.34
C ASP A 299 -24.32 20.79 -15.14
N ILE A 300 -23.82 19.62 -14.74
CA ILE A 300 -24.30 18.89 -13.56
C ILE A 300 -23.79 19.55 -12.28
N GLN A 301 -22.52 19.94 -12.22
CA GLN A 301 -21.95 20.63 -11.05
C GLN A 301 -22.64 21.98 -10.80
N ALA A 302 -23.01 22.72 -11.84
CA ALA A 302 -23.74 23.98 -11.72
C ALA A 302 -25.16 23.84 -11.14
N LEU A 303 -25.70 22.62 -11.02
CA LEU A 303 -26.96 22.32 -10.33
C LEU A 303 -26.75 21.94 -8.86
N MET A 304 -25.51 21.85 -8.37
CA MET A 304 -25.17 21.56 -6.98
C MET A 304 -24.80 22.86 -6.26
N ASN A 305 -25.36 23.10 -5.08
CA ASN A 305 -25.01 24.28 -4.28
C ASN A 305 -23.62 24.14 -3.63
N GLU A 306 -23.09 25.27 -3.18
CA GLU A 306 -21.76 25.45 -2.59
C GLU A 306 -21.49 24.59 -1.32
N ASP A 307 -22.54 24.03 -0.70
CA ASP A 307 -22.45 23.10 0.43
C ASP A 307 -22.35 21.62 0.03
N GLY A 308 -22.55 21.27 -1.24
CA GLY A 308 -22.49 19.90 -1.77
C GLY A 308 -23.62 18.98 -1.31
N GLU A 309 -24.57 19.44 -0.49
CA GLU A 309 -25.67 18.63 0.07
C GLU A 309 -27.05 18.97 -0.51
N THR A 310 -27.16 20.02 -1.35
CA THR A 310 -28.43 20.40 -1.99
C THR A 310 -28.31 20.62 -3.49
N SER A 311 -29.13 19.89 -4.27
CA SER A 311 -29.25 20.05 -5.72
C SER A 311 -30.48 20.88 -6.11
N GLU A 312 -30.28 21.87 -6.98
CA GLU A 312 -31.35 22.53 -7.74
C GLU A 312 -31.86 21.63 -8.88
N TYR A 313 -33.06 21.90 -9.38
CA TYR A 313 -33.67 21.09 -10.44
C TYR A 313 -33.55 21.73 -11.82
N PHE A 314 -33.18 20.93 -12.81
CA PHE A 314 -33.22 21.32 -14.22
C PHE A 314 -34.68 21.52 -14.67
N HIS A 315 -35.05 22.75 -15.04
CA HIS A 315 -36.42 23.10 -15.42
C HIS A 315 -36.61 23.13 -16.95
N ALA A 316 -37.23 22.09 -17.50
CA ALA A 316 -37.59 21.97 -18.91
C ALA A 316 -38.96 22.60 -19.26
N PHE A 317 -39.09 23.11 -20.49
CA PHE A 317 -40.30 23.74 -21.01
C PHE A 317 -40.75 23.09 -22.32
N ILE A 318 -41.84 22.30 -22.28
CA ILE A 318 -42.35 21.54 -23.43
C ILE A 318 -43.45 22.36 -24.15
N ASN A 319 -43.31 22.50 -25.47
CA ASN A 319 -44.22 23.25 -26.37
C ASN A 319 -44.37 24.76 -26.06
N CYS A 320 -43.38 25.34 -25.37
CA CYS A 320 -43.32 26.77 -25.06
C CYS A 320 -42.60 27.55 -26.18
N GLU A 321 -42.99 27.42 -27.45
CA GLU A 321 -42.36 28.17 -28.55
C GLU A 321 -42.56 29.70 -28.37
N GLY A 322 -41.53 30.38 -27.86
CA GLY A 322 -41.45 31.84 -27.74
C GLY A 322 -41.81 32.43 -26.38
N ASP A 323 -41.65 31.66 -25.30
CA ASP A 323 -41.65 32.16 -23.91
C ASP A 323 -40.68 31.25 -23.10
N ASP A 324 -39.41 31.23 -23.55
CA ASP A 324 -38.27 30.95 -22.66
C ASP A 324 -38.40 31.88 -21.45
N GLY A 325 -38.05 31.44 -20.24
CA GLY A 325 -38.50 32.04 -18.97
C GLY A 325 -38.13 33.52 -18.77
N GLY A 326 -38.92 34.42 -19.36
CA GLY A 326 -38.64 35.86 -19.46
C GLY A 326 -38.24 36.25 -20.89
N GLU A 327 -38.74 37.40 -21.38
CA GLU A 327 -37.81 38.22 -22.17
C GLU A 327 -36.60 38.43 -21.26
N PRO A 328 -35.36 38.25 -21.76
CA PRO A 328 -34.18 38.41 -20.93
C PRO A 328 -34.31 39.72 -20.19
N VAL A 329 -34.24 39.61 -18.87
CA VAL A 329 -34.33 40.80 -18.04
C VAL A 329 -33.00 41.49 -18.26
N ASP A 330 -33.06 42.67 -18.86
CA ASP A 330 -32.00 43.66 -18.90
C ASP A 330 -32.39 44.61 -17.77
N THR A 331 -31.94 44.32 -16.55
CA THR A 331 -32.46 44.94 -15.32
C THR A 331 -32.14 46.43 -15.24
N ASP A 332 -31.09 46.90 -15.91
CA ASP A 332 -30.65 48.30 -15.93
C ASP A 332 -30.83 49.05 -17.27
N GLU A 333 -31.33 48.38 -18.31
CA GLU A 333 -31.67 48.88 -19.66
C GLU A 333 -30.46 49.26 -20.54
N ASP A 334 -29.34 48.51 -20.48
CA ASP A 334 -28.13 48.80 -21.26
C ASP A 334 -28.00 48.08 -22.61
N GLY A 335 -28.71 46.95 -22.77
CA GLY A 335 -28.73 46.12 -23.96
C GLY A 335 -27.90 44.84 -23.92
N ILE A 336 -27.35 44.46 -22.77
CA ILE A 336 -26.96 43.10 -22.38
C ILE A 336 -28.09 42.50 -21.53
N ASP A 337 -28.15 41.18 -21.48
CA ASP A 337 -29.21 40.41 -20.84
C ASP A 337 -28.65 39.87 -19.49
N ASP A 338 -29.36 39.97 -18.35
CA ASP A 338 -28.87 39.67 -16.98
C ASP A 338 -28.03 38.37 -16.84
N PRO A 339 -28.31 37.24 -17.54
CA PRO A 339 -27.49 36.01 -17.46
C PRO A 339 -26.16 36.08 -18.22
N GLU A 340 -26.03 37.02 -19.15
CA GLU A 340 -24.84 37.31 -19.95
C GLU A 340 -24.18 38.64 -19.57
N ASP A 341 -24.66 39.28 -18.49
CA ASP A 341 -24.20 40.54 -17.96
C ASP A 341 -23.34 40.33 -16.71
N ASN A 342 -22.08 40.79 -16.71
CA ASN A 342 -21.23 40.78 -15.53
C ASN A 342 -21.49 41.95 -14.56
N CYS A 343 -22.44 42.86 -14.86
CA CYS A 343 -23.03 43.80 -13.93
C CYS A 343 -24.58 43.90 -14.04
N PRO A 344 -25.37 42.85 -13.69
CA PRO A 344 -26.84 42.78 -13.91
C PRO A 344 -27.72 43.85 -13.22
N ASN A 345 -27.13 44.90 -12.64
CA ASN A 345 -27.82 46.02 -12.01
C ASN A 345 -27.14 47.38 -12.28
N GLU A 346 -26.02 47.44 -13.01
CA GLU A 346 -25.32 48.68 -13.39
C GLU A 346 -24.67 48.67 -14.81
N ALA A 347 -25.52 49.01 -15.78
CA ALA A 347 -25.28 49.33 -17.18
C ALA A 347 -23.81 49.48 -17.63
N ASN A 348 -23.20 48.39 -18.06
CA ASN A 348 -21.83 48.24 -18.54
C ASN A 348 -21.71 47.51 -19.91
N ALA A 349 -22.43 47.96 -20.94
CA ALA A 349 -22.51 47.34 -22.28
C ALA A 349 -21.19 47.14 -23.08
N ASP A 350 -20.03 47.46 -22.50
CA ASP A 350 -18.71 47.02 -22.93
C ASP A 350 -18.23 45.68 -22.31
N GLN A 351 -18.87 45.21 -21.23
CA GLN A 351 -18.58 43.97 -20.49
C GLN A 351 -17.09 43.84 -20.19
N ALA A 352 -16.54 44.93 -19.65
CA ALA A 352 -15.16 44.98 -19.18
C ALA A 352 -15.08 44.31 -17.81
N ASP A 353 -14.03 43.52 -17.65
CA ASP A 353 -13.64 42.73 -16.49
C ASP A 353 -12.12 42.65 -16.64
N ALA A 354 -11.38 43.24 -15.70
CA ALA A 354 -9.96 43.52 -15.83
C ALA A 354 -9.06 42.48 -15.14
N ASP A 355 -9.58 41.77 -14.15
CA ASP A 355 -8.91 40.73 -13.36
C ASP A 355 -9.46 39.31 -13.57
N GLU A 356 -10.53 39.17 -14.38
CA GLU A 356 -11.15 37.93 -14.86
C GLU A 356 -11.90 37.15 -13.75
N ASP A 357 -12.51 37.86 -12.79
CA ASP A 357 -13.21 37.25 -11.65
C ASP A 357 -14.72 36.96 -11.88
N GLY A 358 -15.31 37.55 -12.92
CA GLY A 358 -16.72 37.40 -13.29
C GLY A 358 -17.63 38.58 -12.92
N VAL A 359 -17.13 39.60 -12.24
CA VAL A 359 -17.80 40.88 -11.93
C VAL A 359 -17.21 41.96 -12.86
N GLY A 360 -18.05 42.83 -13.43
CA GLY A 360 -17.56 43.84 -14.36
C GLY A 360 -17.01 45.11 -13.69
N ASP A 361 -15.98 45.74 -14.30
CA ASP A 361 -15.26 46.97 -13.89
C ASP A 361 -16.12 48.12 -13.30
N LYS A 362 -17.44 48.12 -13.54
CA LYS A 362 -18.39 49.15 -13.11
C LYS A 362 -19.12 48.86 -11.82
N CYS A 363 -19.39 47.59 -11.53
CA CYS A 363 -20.11 47.14 -10.34
C CYS A 363 -19.17 46.40 -9.37
N ASP A 364 -17.99 46.01 -9.85
CA ASP A 364 -16.85 45.58 -9.06
C ASP A 364 -16.41 46.68 -8.07
N ASN A 365 -16.16 46.29 -6.82
CA ASN A 365 -15.66 47.17 -5.76
C ASN A 365 -14.14 47.11 -5.59
N CYS A 366 -13.46 46.23 -6.34
CA CYS A 366 -12.01 46.10 -6.52
C CYS A 366 -11.55 45.83 -7.99
N PRO A 367 -11.79 46.74 -8.97
CA PRO A 367 -11.56 46.55 -10.44
C PRO A 367 -10.16 46.19 -10.99
N ASP A 368 -9.21 45.79 -10.14
CA ASP A 368 -7.87 45.29 -10.51
C ASP A 368 -7.46 44.08 -9.62
N ASN A 369 -8.32 43.61 -8.69
CA ASN A 369 -8.04 42.64 -7.61
C ASN A 369 -9.22 41.65 -7.38
N ALA A 370 -9.31 40.61 -8.21
CA ALA A 370 -10.36 39.57 -8.21
C ALA A 370 -10.94 39.18 -6.83
N ASN A 371 -12.25 39.41 -6.65
CA ASN A 371 -13.01 39.21 -5.42
C ASN A 371 -14.50 38.96 -5.67
N SER A 372 -14.83 37.88 -6.38
CA SER A 372 -16.19 37.58 -6.87
C SER A 372 -17.31 37.46 -5.83
N ASP A 373 -16.99 37.49 -4.53
CA ASP A 373 -17.96 37.58 -3.42
C ASP A 373 -18.39 39.03 -3.08
N GLN A 374 -17.70 40.02 -3.63
CA GLN A 374 -17.91 41.46 -3.45
C GLN A 374 -17.95 41.88 -1.97
N ALA A 375 -17.16 41.22 -1.12
CA ALA A 375 -17.08 41.53 0.31
C ALA A 375 -16.67 42.99 0.55
N ASP A 376 -17.45 43.68 1.38
CA ASP A 376 -17.24 45.07 1.85
C ASP A 376 -17.75 45.12 3.30
N THR A 377 -16.82 44.95 4.24
CA THR A 377 -17.08 44.75 5.67
C THR A 377 -17.49 46.05 6.37
N ASP A 378 -16.96 47.20 5.92
CA ASP A 378 -17.12 48.51 6.55
C ASP A 378 -18.25 49.36 5.89
N GLN A 379 -18.58 49.05 4.63
CA GLN A 379 -19.62 49.64 3.78
C GLN A 379 -19.29 51.02 3.21
N ASP A 380 -18.01 51.34 2.96
CA ASP A 380 -17.59 52.57 2.27
C ASP A 380 -17.68 52.50 0.74
N GLY A 381 -17.70 51.30 0.16
CA GLY A 381 -17.80 51.04 -1.28
C GLY A 381 -16.48 50.64 -1.97
N VAL A 382 -15.41 50.40 -1.22
CA VAL A 382 -14.21 49.67 -1.64
C VAL A 382 -14.32 48.24 -1.08
N GLY A 383 -13.95 47.21 -1.85
CA GLY A 383 -14.03 45.82 -1.36
C GLY A 383 -12.88 45.43 -0.44
N ASP A 384 -13.11 44.49 0.47
CA ASP A 384 -12.14 43.96 1.44
C ASP A 384 -10.84 43.45 0.76
N ALA A 385 -10.88 43.09 -0.53
CA ALA A 385 -9.76 42.60 -1.33
C ALA A 385 -8.82 43.71 -1.89
N CYS A 386 -9.23 44.97 -1.81
CA CYS A 386 -8.47 46.13 -2.27
C CYS A 386 -8.54 47.33 -1.31
N GLU A 387 -9.28 47.20 -0.21
CA GLU A 387 -9.33 48.18 0.88
C GLU A 387 -8.02 48.15 1.67
N GLU A 388 -7.19 49.18 1.48
CA GLU A 388 -6.14 49.51 2.46
C GLU A 388 -6.82 50.16 3.68
N GLN A 389 -7.18 49.31 4.65
CA GLN A 389 -7.72 49.72 5.96
C GLN A 389 -6.91 50.89 6.54
N PRO A 390 -7.54 52.00 6.96
CA PRO A 390 -6.82 53.09 7.59
C PRO A 390 -6.33 52.65 8.97
N GLU A 391 -5.01 52.47 9.08
CA GLU A 391 -4.34 52.14 10.34
C GLU A 391 -4.63 53.26 11.38
N ASP A 392 -4.99 52.83 12.59
CA ASP A 392 -5.13 53.60 13.86
C ASP A 392 -4.33 52.77 14.86
N THR A 393 -3.00 52.91 14.78
CA THR A 393 -2.03 51.95 15.33
C THR A 393 -2.01 51.94 16.85
N ASP A 394 -2.26 53.09 17.49
CA ASP A 394 -2.31 53.22 18.95
C ASP A 394 -3.73 53.18 19.56
N GLY A 395 -4.78 53.34 18.74
CA GLY A 395 -6.18 53.23 19.15
C GLY A 395 -6.74 54.45 19.87
N ASP A 396 -6.19 55.65 19.67
CA ASP A 396 -6.68 56.88 20.31
C ASP A 396 -7.94 57.49 19.65
N GLY A 397 -8.17 57.15 18.37
CA GLY A 397 -9.26 57.64 17.54
C GLY A 397 -8.90 58.76 16.55
N VAL A 398 -7.62 58.93 16.23
CA VAL A 398 -7.07 59.60 15.04
C VAL A 398 -6.43 58.53 14.15
N ASN A 399 -6.63 58.59 12.84
CA ASN A 399 -6.03 57.62 11.92
C ASN A 399 -4.57 58.03 11.64
N ASP A 400 -3.65 57.07 11.47
CA ASP A 400 -2.20 57.27 11.30
C ASP A 400 -1.84 58.31 10.21
N SER A 401 -2.65 58.41 9.16
CA SER A 401 -2.47 59.40 8.07
C SER A 401 -2.81 60.85 8.42
N GLU A 402 -3.55 61.08 9.51
CA GLU A 402 -3.88 62.39 10.09
C GLU A 402 -3.26 62.57 11.49
N ASP A 403 -2.56 61.56 12.02
CA ASP A 403 -1.95 61.54 13.35
C ASP A 403 -0.50 62.04 13.33
N ASN A 404 -0.15 62.94 14.25
CA ASN A 404 1.22 63.42 14.46
C ASN A 404 2.04 62.63 15.52
N CYS A 405 1.47 61.59 16.14
CA CYS A 405 2.16 60.53 16.90
C CYS A 405 1.48 59.14 16.70
N PRO A 406 1.49 58.53 15.50
CA PRO A 406 0.74 57.29 15.20
C PRO A 406 0.95 56.08 16.15
N ASP A 407 2.07 56.04 16.87
CA ASP A 407 2.43 54.97 17.82
C ASP A 407 2.13 55.32 19.31
N GLU A 408 1.76 56.56 19.65
CA GLU A 408 1.70 57.07 21.04
C GLU A 408 0.51 58.03 21.31
N ALA A 409 -0.62 57.42 21.67
CA ALA A 409 -1.96 58.01 21.84
C ALA A 409 -2.01 59.45 22.38
N ASN A 410 -2.36 60.40 21.51
CA ASN A 410 -2.28 61.83 21.73
C ASN A 410 -3.50 62.66 21.23
N ALA A 411 -4.72 62.13 21.24
CA ALA A 411 -5.98 62.60 20.61
C ALA A 411 -6.42 64.09 20.76
N ASP A 412 -5.63 64.96 21.41
CA ASP A 412 -5.69 66.42 21.25
C ASP A 412 -4.74 67.01 20.19
N GLN A 413 -3.88 66.19 19.56
CA GLN A 413 -3.01 66.51 18.41
C GLN A 413 -2.23 67.81 18.64
N ALA A 414 -1.61 67.90 19.81
CA ALA A 414 -0.79 69.04 20.20
C ALA A 414 0.57 68.99 19.49
N ASP A 415 0.97 70.12 18.89
CA ASP A 415 2.25 70.36 18.24
C ASP A 415 2.62 71.82 18.56
N ALA A 416 3.73 72.01 19.31
CA ALA A 416 4.11 73.30 19.89
C ALA A 416 4.98 74.18 18.98
N ASP A 417 5.67 73.63 17.99
CA ASP A 417 6.59 74.36 17.11
C ASP A 417 6.31 74.24 15.59
N GLU A 418 5.23 73.53 15.24
CA GLU A 418 4.63 73.37 13.91
C GLU A 418 5.50 72.53 12.94
N ASP A 419 6.14 71.47 13.44
CA ASP A 419 7.04 70.59 12.66
C ASP A 419 6.39 69.31 12.11
N SER A 420 5.16 68.98 12.57
CA SER A 420 4.34 67.80 12.27
C SER A 420 4.61 66.54 13.11
N ILE A 421 5.41 66.61 14.16
CA ILE A 421 5.49 65.62 15.24
C ILE A 421 4.74 66.16 16.47
N GLY A 422 4.02 65.32 17.21
CA GLY A 422 3.22 65.76 18.35
C GLY A 422 4.01 65.92 19.66
N ASP A 423 3.58 66.85 20.52
CA ASP A 423 4.14 67.17 21.86
C ASP A 423 4.37 65.93 22.78
N VAL A 424 3.74 64.79 22.47
CA VAL A 424 3.80 63.53 23.22
C VAL A 424 4.96 62.64 22.76
N CYS A 425 5.29 62.66 21.47
CA CYS A 425 6.34 61.85 20.83
C CYS A 425 7.55 62.66 20.35
N ASP A 426 7.49 64.00 20.38
CA ASP A 426 8.59 64.89 19.99
C ASP A 426 9.72 64.95 21.05
N ASN A 427 10.92 64.51 20.68
CA ASN A 427 12.13 64.55 21.50
C ASN A 427 12.80 65.94 21.61
N CYS A 428 12.30 66.96 20.91
CA CYS A 428 12.78 68.35 21.02
C CYS A 428 11.72 69.45 21.22
N VAL A 429 10.41 69.18 21.29
CA VAL A 429 9.17 69.94 21.76
C VAL A 429 9.05 71.46 21.48
N ASN A 430 10.11 72.14 21.09
CA ASN A 430 10.25 73.59 20.91
C ASN A 430 11.34 73.92 19.86
N THR A 431 11.90 72.90 19.19
CA THR A 431 13.02 72.99 18.22
C THR A 431 12.86 72.06 17.00
N ALA A 432 11.71 72.13 16.32
CA ALA A 432 11.41 71.57 14.99
C ALA A 432 12.51 70.72 14.32
N ASN A 433 12.37 69.41 14.47
CA ASN A 433 13.20 68.33 13.96
C ASN A 433 12.31 67.17 13.47
N PRO A 434 11.71 67.28 12.26
CA PRO A 434 10.80 66.25 11.74
C PRO A 434 11.46 64.91 11.41
N ASP A 435 12.78 64.80 11.56
CA ASP A 435 13.55 63.56 11.47
C ASP A 435 13.73 62.87 12.84
N GLN A 436 13.40 63.54 13.94
CA GLN A 436 13.48 63.06 15.32
C GLN A 436 14.83 62.39 15.66
N ALA A 437 15.90 62.82 15.00
CA ALA A 437 17.24 62.30 15.18
C ALA A 437 17.70 62.49 16.63
N ASP A 438 18.15 61.39 17.23
CA ASP A 438 18.56 61.23 18.64
C ASP A 438 19.66 60.17 18.61
N ALA A 439 20.91 60.64 18.45
CA ALA A 439 22.04 59.79 18.06
C ALA A 439 22.56 58.90 19.20
N ASP A 440 22.40 59.33 20.46
CA ASP A 440 22.73 58.56 21.68
C ASP A 440 21.50 57.82 22.27
N ALA A 441 20.29 58.13 21.78
CA ALA A 441 19.01 57.59 22.23
C ALA A 441 18.70 57.92 23.72
N ASP A 442 19.16 59.07 24.21
CA ASP A 442 18.89 59.57 25.57
C ASP A 442 17.44 60.06 25.76
N GLY A 443 16.75 60.36 24.66
CA GLY A 443 15.40 60.93 24.62
C GLY A 443 15.36 62.44 24.44
N VAL A 444 16.48 63.06 24.03
CA VAL A 444 16.62 64.46 23.63
C VAL A 444 17.24 64.51 22.24
N GLY A 445 16.52 65.03 21.25
CA GLY A 445 17.01 64.99 19.87
C GLY A 445 18.25 65.87 19.61
N ASP A 446 19.09 65.45 18.65
CA ASP A 446 20.29 66.12 18.13
C ASP A 446 20.09 67.62 17.88
N ALA A 447 18.88 68.00 17.48
CA ALA A 447 18.51 69.37 17.13
C ALA A 447 18.47 70.33 18.33
N CYS A 448 18.35 69.81 19.56
CA CYS A 448 18.28 70.58 20.80
C CYS A 448 19.38 70.24 21.83
N GLU A 449 20.37 69.44 21.44
CA GLU A 449 21.50 68.92 22.26
C GLU A 449 22.78 69.81 22.11
N GLU A 450 23.63 69.92 23.14
CA GLU A 450 24.92 70.66 23.11
C GLU A 450 25.88 70.23 24.26
N GLU A 451 26.92 69.44 24.01
CA GLU A 451 28.20 69.37 24.77
C GLU A 451 29.33 68.69 23.92
N PRO A 452 30.56 68.35 24.39
CA PRO A 452 31.73 68.13 23.51
C PRO A 452 31.97 66.66 23.11
N GLU A 453 32.54 66.45 21.92
CA GLU A 453 33.01 65.16 21.39
C GLU A 453 33.80 64.35 22.46
N ASP A 454 33.09 63.33 22.96
CA ASP A 454 33.41 62.27 23.93
C ASP A 454 32.69 61.06 23.30
N SER A 455 33.26 60.54 22.20
CA SER A 455 32.52 59.83 21.14
C SER A 455 32.00 58.44 21.55
N ASP A 456 32.31 58.01 22.77
CA ASP A 456 31.76 56.82 23.42
C ASP A 456 31.15 57.08 24.83
N GLU A 457 31.09 58.35 25.23
CA GLU A 457 30.49 58.87 26.47
C GLU A 457 31.03 58.28 27.79
N ASP A 458 32.25 57.75 27.81
CA ASP A 458 32.79 57.16 29.04
C ASP A 458 33.14 58.20 30.13
N GLY A 459 33.30 59.46 29.71
CA GLY A 459 33.75 60.58 30.53
C GLY A 459 35.24 60.93 30.35
N VAL A 460 35.90 60.37 29.34
CA VAL A 460 37.25 60.70 28.87
C VAL A 460 37.14 61.18 27.42
N SER A 461 37.40 62.47 27.19
CA SER A 461 37.34 63.03 25.83
C SER A 461 38.33 62.34 24.88
N ASP A 462 37.96 62.15 23.61
CA ASP A 462 38.71 61.49 22.51
C ASP A 462 40.22 61.83 22.45
N SER A 463 40.59 63.04 22.87
CA SER A 463 41.97 63.54 22.82
C SER A 463 42.88 63.08 23.98
N GLU A 464 42.29 62.52 25.04
CA GLU A 464 42.98 61.91 26.18
C GLU A 464 42.68 60.40 26.30
N ASP A 465 41.88 59.85 25.38
CA ASP A 465 41.41 58.47 25.34
C ASP A 465 42.34 57.52 24.55
N ASN A 466 42.52 56.29 25.02
CA ASN A 466 43.19 55.19 24.30
C ASN A 466 42.25 54.20 23.58
N CYS A 467 40.94 54.38 23.70
CA CYS A 467 39.86 53.78 22.92
C CYS A 467 38.75 54.81 22.57
N PRO A 468 39.01 55.89 21.79
CA PRO A 468 38.08 57.02 21.60
C PRO A 468 36.66 56.75 21.04
N GLU A 469 36.32 55.50 20.75
CA GLU A 469 35.07 55.03 20.15
C GLU A 469 34.54 53.78 20.90
N THR A 470 35.06 53.46 22.09
CA THR A 470 34.75 52.24 22.85
C THR A 470 34.96 52.41 24.36
N ALA A 471 33.89 52.85 25.03
CA ALA A 471 33.88 53.38 26.39
C ALA A 471 34.73 52.60 27.39
N ASN A 472 35.87 53.14 27.82
CA ASN A 472 36.86 52.50 28.67
C ASN A 472 37.41 53.39 29.82
N ALA A 473 36.54 54.03 30.60
CA ALA A 473 36.86 55.06 31.61
C ALA A 473 37.91 54.72 32.70
N ASP A 474 38.38 53.46 32.77
CA ASP A 474 39.54 53.06 33.57
C ASP A 474 40.90 53.13 32.83
N GLN A 475 40.89 53.36 31.51
CA GLN A 475 42.03 53.58 30.61
C GLN A 475 43.10 52.50 30.79
N ALA A 476 42.64 51.23 30.76
CA ALA A 476 43.49 50.06 30.88
C ALA A 476 44.24 49.81 29.56
N ASP A 477 45.50 49.39 29.67
CA ASP A 477 46.45 49.10 28.60
C ASP A 477 47.48 48.12 29.22
N ALA A 478 47.35 46.84 28.90
CA ALA A 478 48.00 45.75 29.61
C ALA A 478 49.42 45.43 29.11
N ASP A 479 49.76 45.79 27.87
CA ASP A 479 51.06 45.52 27.25
C ASP A 479 51.87 46.78 26.83
N GLU A 480 51.32 47.97 27.08
CA GLU A 480 51.91 49.30 26.89
C GLU A 480 52.13 49.70 25.41
N ASP A 481 51.24 49.30 24.51
CA ASP A 481 51.35 49.58 23.06
C ASP A 481 50.75 50.93 22.61
N GLY A 482 49.71 51.40 23.31
CA GLY A 482 49.01 52.66 23.06
C GLY A 482 47.53 52.56 22.70
N VAL A 483 47.00 51.36 22.49
CA VAL A 483 45.56 51.02 22.36
C VAL A 483 45.07 50.51 23.73
N GLY A 484 43.81 50.74 24.08
CA GLY A 484 43.26 50.30 25.37
C GLY A 484 42.68 48.89 25.35
N ASP A 485 42.74 48.18 26.49
CA ASP A 485 42.31 46.77 26.67
C ASP A 485 40.87 46.44 26.16
N LYS A 486 40.03 47.45 25.91
CA LYS A 486 38.65 47.30 25.42
C LYS A 486 38.48 47.42 23.90
N CYS A 487 39.41 48.08 23.22
CA CYS A 487 39.42 48.28 21.77
C CYS A 487 40.67 47.69 21.09
N ASP A 488 41.58 47.12 21.89
CA ASP A 488 42.72 46.35 21.41
C ASP A 488 42.27 44.96 20.96
N ASN A 489 42.47 44.62 19.69
CA ASN A 489 42.20 43.28 19.15
C ASN A 489 43.27 42.25 19.55
N CYS A 490 44.32 42.65 20.27
CA CYS A 490 45.32 41.78 20.90
C CYS A 490 45.74 42.23 22.32
N PRO A 491 44.84 42.22 23.36
CA PRO A 491 45.05 42.81 24.71
C PRO A 491 46.23 42.34 25.58
N ASN A 492 47.15 41.54 25.04
CA ASN A 492 48.35 41.02 25.70
C ASN A 492 49.57 40.93 24.73
N THR A 493 49.45 41.36 23.46
CA THR A 493 50.46 41.21 22.40
C THR A 493 50.60 42.44 21.47
N ALA A 494 51.09 43.54 22.04
CA ALA A 494 51.42 44.83 21.41
C ALA A 494 51.53 44.87 19.87
N ASN A 495 50.49 45.44 19.26
CA ASN A 495 50.28 45.65 17.83
C ASN A 495 49.63 47.04 17.56
N PRO A 496 50.39 48.16 17.66
CA PRO A 496 49.81 49.51 17.60
C PRO A 496 49.22 49.93 16.24
N ASP A 497 49.33 49.07 15.23
CA ASP A 497 48.70 49.18 13.93
C ASP A 497 47.37 48.42 13.80
N GLN A 498 47.01 47.60 14.81
CA GLN A 498 45.73 46.88 14.93
C GLN A 498 45.33 46.17 13.62
N THR A 499 46.33 45.59 12.93
CA THR A 499 46.06 44.86 11.69
C THR A 499 45.34 43.56 12.02
N ASP A 500 44.28 43.32 11.27
CA ASP A 500 43.34 42.23 11.32
C ASP A 500 43.00 42.00 9.84
N ALA A 501 43.53 40.91 9.28
CA ALA A 501 43.61 40.70 7.83
C ALA A 501 42.36 40.02 7.24
N ASP A 502 41.61 39.31 8.07
CA ASP A 502 40.36 38.59 7.80
C ASP A 502 39.13 39.25 8.45
N GLU A 503 39.33 40.29 9.27
CA GLU A 503 38.29 41.11 9.92
C GLU A 503 37.49 40.34 10.99
N ASP A 504 38.13 39.37 11.67
CA ASP A 504 37.53 38.47 12.68
C ASP A 504 37.40 39.10 14.09
N GLY A 505 38.13 40.18 14.36
CA GLY A 505 38.19 40.87 15.66
C GLY A 505 39.38 40.48 16.54
N THR A 506 40.25 39.59 16.06
CA THR A 506 41.54 39.19 16.65
C THR A 506 42.66 39.67 15.73
N GLY A 507 43.58 40.49 16.23
CA GLY A 507 44.63 41.03 15.34
C GLY A 507 45.68 39.99 14.93
N ASP A 508 46.27 40.16 13.73
CA ASP A 508 47.33 39.30 13.12
C ASP A 508 48.49 38.95 14.09
N ALA A 509 48.69 39.77 15.12
CA ALA A 509 49.76 39.66 16.10
C ALA A 509 49.50 38.64 17.21
N CYS A 510 48.23 38.31 17.47
CA CYS A 510 47.78 37.36 18.49
C CYS A 510 46.82 36.28 17.97
N GLU A 511 46.30 36.45 16.75
CA GLU A 511 45.65 35.41 15.95
C GLU A 511 46.51 34.14 15.95
N GLU A 512 45.97 33.03 16.45
CA GLU A 512 46.54 31.71 16.15
C GLU A 512 45.90 31.26 14.84
N VAL A 513 46.58 31.56 13.72
CA VAL A 513 46.20 31.21 12.34
C VAL A 513 45.34 29.96 12.34
N ALA A 514 44.06 30.13 11.98
CA ALA A 514 43.13 29.03 11.86
C ALA A 514 43.80 27.93 11.01
N PRO A 515 43.74 26.67 11.44
CA PRO A 515 44.37 25.61 10.68
C PRO A 515 43.78 25.61 9.25
N ASP A 516 44.69 25.46 8.31
CA ASP A 516 44.49 25.31 6.86
C ASP A 516 45.35 24.09 6.56
N ASP A 517 44.78 22.91 6.82
CA ASP A 517 45.55 21.66 6.99
C ASP A 517 46.07 21.13 5.63
N ASP A 518 45.55 21.62 4.51
CA ASP A 518 45.99 21.28 3.15
C ASP A 518 46.71 22.40 2.36
N GLY A 519 46.54 23.68 2.74
CA GLY A 519 47.25 24.83 2.19
C GLY A 519 46.60 25.46 0.95
N ASP A 520 45.28 25.39 0.79
CA ASP A 520 44.54 25.92 -0.36
C ASP A 520 44.32 27.44 -0.31
N GLY A 521 44.20 28.00 0.90
CA GLY A 521 43.90 29.40 1.16
C GLY A 521 42.56 29.68 1.87
N THR A 522 41.77 28.63 2.16
CA THR A 522 40.54 28.65 2.95
C THR A 522 40.82 27.98 4.30
N PRO A 523 40.40 28.53 5.46
CA PRO A 523 40.63 27.88 6.75
C PRO A 523 39.69 26.69 6.98
N ASP A 524 40.13 25.70 7.77
CA ASP A 524 39.43 24.42 8.06
C ASP A 524 37.96 24.58 8.54
N ALA A 525 37.55 25.76 9.01
CA ALA A 525 36.21 26.04 9.50
C ALA A 525 35.25 26.59 8.43
N GLU A 526 35.79 27.17 7.36
CA GLU A 526 35.07 27.74 6.22
C GLU A 526 35.28 26.94 4.91
N ASP A 527 36.24 26.01 4.91
CA ASP A 527 36.56 25.13 3.80
C ASP A 527 35.56 23.96 3.69
N ASN A 528 34.95 23.78 2.52
CA ASN A 528 34.07 22.63 2.23
C ASN A 528 34.84 21.33 1.89
N CYS A 529 36.18 21.38 1.83
CA CYS A 529 37.09 20.24 1.77
C CYS A 529 38.37 20.40 2.64
N PRO A 530 38.31 20.51 3.99
CA PRO A 530 39.42 20.87 4.90
C PRO A 530 40.73 20.03 4.88
N ASN A 531 40.84 19.05 3.98
CA ASN A 531 41.97 18.15 3.82
C ASN A 531 42.32 17.91 2.31
N THR A 532 41.59 18.52 1.36
CA THR A 532 41.72 18.30 -0.09
C THR A 532 41.58 19.59 -0.93
N ALA A 533 42.65 20.39 -0.91
CA ALA A 533 42.80 21.68 -1.57
C ALA A 533 41.99 21.92 -2.87
N ASN A 534 40.96 22.76 -2.76
CA ASN A 534 40.02 23.17 -3.79
C ASN A 534 39.80 24.71 -3.80
N PRO A 535 40.77 25.53 -4.27
CA PRO A 535 40.76 26.98 -4.05
C PRO A 535 39.67 27.79 -4.79
N ASP A 536 38.76 27.10 -5.49
CA ASP A 536 37.54 27.65 -6.06
C ASP A 536 36.26 27.32 -5.26
N GLN A 537 36.37 26.51 -4.20
CA GLN A 537 35.29 26.11 -3.28
C GLN A 537 34.02 25.70 -4.04
N ALA A 538 34.22 24.92 -5.11
CA ALA A 538 33.14 24.42 -5.94
C ALA A 538 32.32 23.37 -5.18
N ASP A 539 31.01 23.52 -5.25
CA ASP A 539 29.97 22.69 -4.65
C ASP A 539 28.83 22.71 -5.67
N THR A 540 28.70 21.63 -6.45
CA THR A 540 27.89 21.59 -7.67
C THR A 540 26.41 21.30 -7.40
N ASP A 541 26.09 20.56 -6.34
CA ASP A 541 24.72 20.21 -5.95
C ASP A 541 24.18 20.96 -4.71
N GLY A 542 25.06 21.60 -3.93
CA GLY A 542 24.72 22.50 -2.84
C GLY A 542 24.59 21.83 -1.47
N ASP A 543 25.25 20.70 -1.24
CA ASP A 543 25.14 19.93 0.01
C ASP A 543 26.06 20.41 1.14
N GLY A 544 27.11 21.18 0.82
CA GLY A 544 28.10 21.71 1.75
C GLY A 544 29.44 20.97 1.78
N ILE A 545 29.63 19.94 0.96
CA ILE A 545 30.90 19.27 0.68
C ILE A 545 31.41 19.75 -0.69
N GLY A 546 32.72 19.96 -0.84
CA GLY A 546 33.26 20.45 -2.11
C GLY A 546 33.49 19.35 -3.16
N ASP A 547 33.26 19.67 -4.43
CA ASP A 547 33.45 18.81 -5.63
C ASP A 547 34.79 18.01 -5.66
N ALA A 548 35.80 18.47 -4.93
CA ALA A 548 37.15 17.90 -4.88
C ALA A 548 37.32 16.77 -3.84
N CYS A 549 36.49 16.75 -2.81
CA CYS A 549 36.46 15.73 -1.76
C CYS A 549 35.10 15.02 -1.67
N ASP A 550 34.15 15.40 -2.52
CA ASP A 550 32.85 14.79 -2.61
C ASP A 550 32.89 13.43 -3.36
N ASN A 551 32.18 12.44 -2.81
CA ASN A 551 31.97 11.12 -3.43
C ASN A 551 30.74 11.10 -4.36
N CYS A 552 29.89 12.15 -4.36
CA CYS A 552 28.75 12.30 -5.26
C CYS A 552 28.56 13.71 -5.90
N PRO A 553 29.53 14.28 -6.66
CA PRO A 553 29.54 15.69 -7.13
C PRO A 553 28.42 16.20 -8.06
N GLU A 554 27.33 15.46 -8.25
CA GLU A 554 26.12 15.90 -8.94
C GLU A 554 24.82 15.57 -8.16
N THR A 555 24.89 14.98 -6.95
CA THR A 555 23.75 14.48 -6.15
C THR A 555 23.95 14.64 -4.63
N SER A 556 23.41 15.74 -4.09
CA SER A 556 23.51 16.18 -2.69
C SER A 556 23.36 15.08 -1.62
N ASN A 557 24.40 14.90 -0.79
CA ASN A 557 24.53 13.80 0.17
C ASN A 557 25.44 14.12 1.38
N ALA A 558 25.18 15.25 2.06
CA ALA A 558 26.07 15.87 3.06
C ALA A 558 26.54 15.01 4.27
N ASP A 559 26.07 13.77 4.41
CA ASP A 559 26.62 12.79 5.36
C ASP A 559 27.81 11.98 4.81
N GLN A 560 28.10 12.07 3.51
CA GLN A 560 29.12 11.29 2.79
C GLN A 560 29.03 9.80 3.09
N ALA A 561 27.80 9.28 3.08
CA ALA A 561 27.55 7.85 3.14
C ALA A 561 28.23 7.12 1.95
N ASP A 562 28.88 6.02 2.29
CA ASP A 562 29.78 5.19 1.47
C ASP A 562 29.88 3.86 2.26
N GLU A 563 28.76 3.14 2.35
CA GLU A 563 28.58 1.97 3.25
C GLU A 563 29.57 0.85 2.86
N ASP A 564 29.90 0.70 1.58
CA ASP A 564 30.83 -0.30 1.03
C ASP A 564 32.32 0.17 1.02
N SER A 565 32.57 1.50 1.02
CA SER A 565 33.89 2.13 0.96
C SER A 565 34.63 2.02 -0.39
N ASP A 566 33.89 1.96 -1.51
CA ASP A 566 34.39 2.02 -2.90
C ASP A 566 34.95 3.43 -3.25
N GLY A 567 34.33 4.49 -2.71
CA GLY A 567 34.66 5.89 -2.97
C GLY A 567 33.71 6.62 -3.95
N VAL A 568 32.62 5.98 -4.36
CA VAL A 568 31.35 6.60 -4.80
C VAL A 568 30.41 6.61 -3.59
N GLY A 569 29.55 7.63 -3.46
CA GLY A 569 28.60 7.68 -2.34
C GLY A 569 27.27 7.00 -2.63
N ASP A 570 26.62 6.48 -1.58
CA ASP A 570 25.34 5.77 -1.63
C ASP A 570 24.23 6.55 -2.39
N ALA A 571 24.33 7.89 -2.42
CA ALA A 571 23.32 8.77 -3.02
C ALA A 571 23.43 8.92 -4.55
N CYS A 572 24.60 8.66 -5.14
CA CYS A 572 24.84 8.75 -6.58
C CYS A 572 25.25 7.41 -7.22
N GLU A 573 25.31 6.35 -6.42
CA GLU A 573 25.49 5.00 -6.92
C GLU A 573 24.25 4.57 -7.71
N GLU A 574 24.38 4.37 -9.03
CA GLU A 574 23.22 4.04 -9.89
C GLU A 574 22.63 2.63 -9.64
N ALA A 575 23.28 1.83 -8.79
CA ALA A 575 22.71 0.70 -8.08
C ALA A 575 23.66 0.37 -6.91
N PRO A 576 23.22 0.40 -5.64
CA PRO A 576 24.10 0.13 -4.49
C PRO A 576 24.74 -1.27 -4.59
N ASP A 577 26.01 -1.44 -4.21
CA ASP A 577 26.75 -2.72 -4.11
C ASP A 577 27.33 -2.81 -2.68
N ALA A 578 26.46 -2.98 -1.68
CA ALA A 578 26.78 -2.68 -0.27
C ALA A 578 27.78 -3.64 0.42
N ASP A 579 28.47 -4.50 -0.35
CA ASP A 579 29.63 -5.27 0.11
C ASP A 579 30.84 -5.32 -0.87
N SER A 580 30.77 -4.57 -1.98
CA SER A 580 31.78 -4.41 -3.02
C SER A 580 32.18 -5.69 -3.77
N ASP A 581 31.27 -6.64 -4.01
CA ASP A 581 31.58 -7.88 -4.75
C ASP A 581 31.66 -7.68 -6.27
N GLY A 582 30.95 -6.67 -6.79
CA GLY A 582 30.75 -6.40 -8.20
C GLY A 582 29.40 -6.85 -8.75
N VAL A 583 28.41 -7.08 -7.88
CA VAL A 583 27.00 -7.34 -8.19
C VAL A 583 26.16 -6.36 -7.35
N PRO A 584 25.34 -5.48 -7.95
CA PRO A 584 24.56 -4.52 -7.18
C PRO A 584 23.40 -5.18 -6.42
N ASP A 585 23.04 -4.65 -5.24
CA ASP A 585 21.99 -5.06 -4.29
C ASP A 585 20.68 -5.57 -4.93
N ASP A 586 20.19 -4.91 -5.98
CA ASP A 586 18.94 -5.29 -6.69
C ASP A 586 19.09 -6.58 -7.53
N ASP A 587 20.32 -6.93 -7.91
CA ASP A 587 20.73 -8.14 -8.64
C ASP A 587 21.54 -9.12 -7.73
N ASP A 588 21.85 -8.73 -6.49
CA ASP A 588 22.66 -9.48 -5.52
C ASP A 588 21.78 -10.30 -4.56
N ASN A 589 22.05 -11.60 -4.47
CA ASN A 589 21.37 -12.48 -3.51
C ASN A 589 21.94 -12.41 -2.09
N CYS A 590 23.06 -11.72 -1.87
CA CYS A 590 23.61 -11.38 -0.57
C CYS A 590 24.11 -9.94 -0.45
N PRO A 591 23.25 -8.90 -0.52
CA PRO A 591 23.61 -7.46 -0.59
C PRO A 591 24.45 -6.87 0.55
N ASN A 592 25.01 -7.67 1.46
CA ASN A 592 25.72 -7.27 2.67
C ASN A 592 26.87 -8.28 3.01
N LEU A 593 27.17 -9.27 2.14
CA LEU A 593 28.21 -10.28 2.36
C LEU A 593 28.81 -10.92 1.09
N SER A 594 29.80 -10.22 0.54
CA SER A 594 30.55 -10.49 -0.70
C SER A 594 30.65 -11.95 -1.15
N ASN A 595 29.92 -12.26 -2.23
CA ASN A 595 29.84 -13.56 -2.87
C ASN A 595 29.79 -13.47 -4.42
N PRO A 596 30.87 -13.03 -5.11
CA PRO A 596 30.82 -12.67 -6.55
C PRO A 596 30.55 -13.81 -7.54
N ASP A 597 30.27 -15.01 -7.05
CA ASP A 597 29.75 -16.14 -7.82
C ASP A 597 28.23 -16.33 -7.71
N GLN A 598 27.54 -15.54 -6.89
CA GLN A 598 26.09 -15.50 -6.71
C GLN A 598 25.52 -16.91 -6.49
N ALA A 599 26.21 -17.69 -5.66
CA ALA A 599 25.82 -19.06 -5.35
C ALA A 599 24.52 -19.06 -4.52
N ASP A 600 23.50 -19.72 -5.05
CA ASP A 600 22.17 -19.89 -4.47
C ASP A 600 21.78 -21.37 -4.67
N SER A 601 21.96 -22.16 -3.60
CA SER A 601 21.88 -23.62 -3.66
C SER A 601 20.44 -24.15 -3.72
N ASP A 602 19.45 -23.45 -3.17
CA ASP A 602 18.04 -23.87 -3.11
C ASP A 602 17.06 -22.99 -3.88
N GLN A 603 17.53 -21.90 -4.49
CA GLN A 603 16.83 -21.01 -5.43
C GLN A 603 15.66 -20.25 -4.80
N ASP A 604 15.83 -19.80 -3.56
CA ASP A 604 14.85 -18.95 -2.87
C ASP A 604 15.10 -17.44 -3.05
N GLY A 605 16.29 -17.05 -3.53
CA GLY A 605 16.71 -15.67 -3.74
C GLY A 605 17.69 -15.12 -2.71
N ILE A 606 18.06 -15.90 -1.69
CA ILE A 606 19.11 -15.58 -0.72
C ILE A 606 20.36 -16.41 -1.03
N GLY A 607 21.53 -15.78 -1.05
CA GLY A 607 22.77 -16.48 -1.42
C GLY A 607 23.37 -17.32 -0.28
N ASP A 608 24.10 -18.37 -0.68
CA ASP A 608 24.82 -19.33 0.18
C ASP A 608 25.76 -18.67 1.23
N ALA A 609 26.14 -17.40 1.03
CA ALA A 609 27.04 -16.67 1.93
C ALA A 609 26.31 -16.03 3.12
N CYS A 610 25.13 -15.45 2.87
CA CYS A 610 24.37 -14.62 3.81
C CYS A 610 23.12 -15.31 4.37
N ASP A 611 22.70 -16.44 3.80
CA ASP A 611 21.74 -17.36 4.44
C ASP A 611 22.19 -17.65 5.88
N ASN A 612 21.43 -17.08 6.82
CA ASN A 612 21.58 -17.27 8.26
C ASN A 612 20.28 -17.72 8.92
N ASP A 613 19.17 -17.82 8.17
CA ASP A 613 17.95 -18.47 8.61
C ASP A 613 17.94 -19.96 8.26
N GLY A 614 18.99 -20.62 8.77
CA GLY A 614 18.94 -21.97 9.32
C GLY A 614 17.92 -22.13 10.47
N THR A 615 16.70 -21.62 10.27
CA THR A 615 15.43 -22.00 10.88
C THR A 615 14.68 -23.00 10.01
N PRO A 616 14.97 -24.28 10.21
CA PRO A 616 14.19 -25.35 9.64
C PRO A 616 12.68 -25.23 9.87
N SER A 617 11.99 -25.09 8.74
CA SER A 617 11.26 -26.26 8.29
C SER A 617 11.95 -26.95 7.10
N ASP A 618 13.26 -27.24 7.19
CA ASP A 618 14.17 -27.88 6.19
C ASP A 618 13.55 -29.13 5.56
N GLY A 619 12.67 -28.91 4.60
CA GLY A 619 11.58 -29.83 4.34
C GLY A 619 10.99 -29.55 2.97
N GLY A 620 11.87 -29.54 1.97
CA GLY A 620 11.50 -29.34 0.58
C GLY A 620 10.96 -30.61 -0.10
N PRO A 621 10.68 -30.52 -1.41
CA PRO A 621 10.56 -31.70 -2.26
C PRO A 621 11.92 -32.42 -2.39
N LEU A 622 11.96 -33.73 -2.11
CA LEU A 622 13.14 -34.57 -2.36
C LEU A 622 13.21 -34.96 -3.83
N THR A 623 14.31 -34.63 -4.48
CA THR A 623 14.62 -35.14 -5.81
C THR A 623 15.23 -36.54 -5.72
N ASN A 624 14.85 -37.41 -6.66
CA ASN A 624 15.39 -38.76 -6.73
C ASN A 624 16.87 -38.74 -7.16
N GLY A 625 17.75 -39.15 -6.26
CA GLY A 625 19.20 -39.19 -6.46
C GLY A 625 19.96 -37.96 -5.95
N GLU A 626 19.29 -36.94 -5.39
CA GLU A 626 20.00 -35.77 -4.84
C GLU A 626 20.35 -35.92 -3.36
N ASN A 627 21.35 -35.14 -2.96
CA ASN A 627 21.80 -34.96 -1.60
C ASN A 627 21.16 -33.70 -1.05
N HIS A 628 20.17 -33.83 -0.17
CA HIS A 628 19.52 -32.68 0.45
C HIS A 628 20.08 -32.47 1.87
N SER A 629 20.58 -31.27 2.15
CA SER A 629 21.01 -30.84 3.49
C SER A 629 19.83 -30.44 4.36
N GLY A 630 20.04 -30.50 5.67
CA GLY A 630 19.15 -29.90 6.66
C GLY A 630 19.77 -29.91 8.04
N PHE A 631 19.15 -29.21 8.97
CA PHE A 631 19.59 -28.99 10.34
C PHE A 631 18.45 -29.32 11.31
N ILE A 632 18.67 -30.20 12.29
CA ILE A 632 17.66 -30.34 13.35
C ILE A 632 17.97 -29.34 14.45
N SER A 633 17.08 -28.38 14.67
CA SER A 633 17.09 -27.51 15.86
C SER A 633 16.56 -28.25 17.10
N LEU A 634 16.90 -27.76 18.31
CA LEU A 634 16.60 -28.48 19.55
C LEU A 634 15.08 -28.60 19.79
N GLY A 635 14.54 -29.80 19.57
CA GLY A 635 13.12 -30.10 19.74
C GLY A 635 12.27 -29.86 18.49
N THR A 636 12.89 -29.51 17.35
CA THR A 636 12.23 -29.40 16.04
C THR A 636 12.32 -30.70 15.24
N THR A 637 11.61 -30.74 14.12
CA THR A 637 11.62 -31.85 13.15
C THR A 637 11.24 -31.31 11.79
N ASP A 638 11.97 -31.71 10.75
CA ASP A 638 11.77 -31.14 9.42
C ASP A 638 10.95 -32.09 8.55
N THR A 639 10.23 -31.58 7.55
CA THR A 639 9.20 -32.36 6.83
C THR A 639 9.38 -32.29 5.33
N TRP A 640 10.23 -33.16 4.80
CA TRP A 640 10.42 -33.32 3.37
C TRP A 640 9.21 -33.98 2.68
N THR A 641 9.07 -33.81 1.37
CA THR A 641 7.99 -34.44 0.59
C THR A 641 8.53 -35.15 -0.65
N PHE A 642 7.84 -36.18 -1.13
CA PHE A 642 8.09 -36.74 -2.47
C PHE A 642 6.83 -37.40 -3.05
N TYR A 643 6.71 -37.38 -4.38
CA TYR A 643 5.61 -38.06 -5.06
C TYR A 643 5.94 -39.54 -5.31
N ALA A 644 4.99 -40.44 -5.14
CA ALA A 644 5.12 -41.85 -5.57
C ALA A 644 3.82 -42.39 -6.17
N ASP A 645 3.95 -43.28 -7.14
CA ASP A 645 2.87 -44.13 -7.64
C ASP A 645 2.75 -45.40 -6.79
N ALA A 646 1.57 -46.01 -6.75
CA ALA A 646 1.37 -47.25 -6.01
C ALA A 646 2.17 -48.40 -6.65
N GLY A 647 3.04 -49.04 -5.85
CA GLY A 647 4.02 -50.04 -6.30
C GLY A 647 5.41 -49.49 -6.60
N ASP A 648 5.66 -48.18 -6.44
CA ASP A 648 7.03 -47.64 -6.51
C ASP A 648 7.90 -48.18 -5.35
N PHE A 649 9.16 -48.50 -5.64
CA PHE A 649 10.18 -48.73 -4.65
C PHE A 649 10.73 -47.39 -4.14
N VAL A 650 10.90 -47.27 -2.81
CA VAL A 650 11.45 -46.08 -2.14
C VAL A 650 12.51 -46.50 -1.12
N HIS A 651 13.68 -45.87 -1.17
CA HIS A 651 14.75 -46.00 -0.20
C HIS A 651 15.19 -44.61 0.26
N LEU A 652 15.04 -44.34 1.55
CA LEU A 652 15.43 -43.09 2.20
C LEU A 652 16.59 -43.36 3.16
N THR A 653 17.62 -42.53 3.12
CA THR A 653 18.68 -42.50 4.13
C THR A 653 18.84 -41.11 4.71
N MET A 654 19.22 -41.03 5.97
CA MET A 654 19.54 -39.78 6.68
C MET A 654 20.82 -39.99 7.48
N ALA A 655 21.78 -39.10 7.32
CA ALA A 655 23.09 -39.17 7.95
C ALA A 655 23.49 -37.82 8.52
N ARG A 656 23.93 -37.77 9.77
CA ARG A 656 24.45 -36.53 10.37
C ARG A 656 25.81 -36.16 9.77
N THR A 657 25.99 -34.88 9.48
CA THR A 657 27.31 -34.28 9.19
C THR A 657 27.93 -33.71 10.48
N SER A 658 27.09 -33.33 11.46
CA SER A 658 27.47 -32.79 12.76
C SER A 658 27.70 -33.85 13.86
N GLU A 659 28.41 -33.51 14.95
CA GLU A 659 28.87 -34.50 15.94
C GLU A 659 27.79 -35.11 16.86
N ASN A 660 26.61 -34.49 17.02
CA ASN A 660 25.67 -34.83 18.10
C ASN A 660 24.29 -35.34 17.70
N LEU A 661 23.84 -35.21 16.46
CA LEU A 661 22.50 -35.67 16.05
C LEU A 661 22.34 -37.21 16.16
N THR A 662 21.13 -37.69 16.47
CA THR A 662 20.76 -39.12 16.37
C THR A 662 19.64 -39.33 15.34
N PRO A 663 19.97 -39.63 14.05
CA PRO A 663 18.98 -39.62 12.96
C PRO A 663 17.72 -40.48 13.18
N GLN A 664 16.58 -39.91 12.85
CA GLN A 664 15.27 -40.56 12.77
C GLN A 664 14.55 -40.13 11.48
N ILE A 665 13.97 -41.11 10.77
CA ILE A 665 13.09 -40.89 9.63
C ILE A 665 11.72 -41.49 9.94
N ARG A 666 10.66 -40.71 9.77
CA ARG A 666 9.26 -41.17 9.82
C ARG A 666 8.61 -40.92 8.45
N LEU A 667 8.01 -41.95 7.87
CA LEU A 667 7.35 -41.87 6.56
C LEU A 667 5.84 -41.93 6.73
N VAL A 668 5.16 -40.88 6.27
CA VAL A 668 3.70 -40.72 6.28
C VAL A 668 3.18 -40.80 4.85
N SER A 669 2.16 -41.62 4.62
CA SER A 669 1.53 -41.79 3.30
C SER A 669 0.56 -40.65 2.97
N PRO A 670 0.15 -40.51 1.69
CA PRO A 670 -0.81 -39.49 1.26
C PRO A 670 -2.10 -39.44 2.08
N SER A 671 -2.62 -40.59 2.54
CA SER A 671 -3.78 -40.68 3.44
C SER A 671 -3.51 -40.27 4.91
N GLY A 672 -2.34 -39.69 5.21
CA GLY A 672 -1.94 -39.29 6.56
C GLY A 672 -1.50 -40.44 7.47
N THR A 673 -1.33 -41.65 6.93
CA THR A 673 -0.97 -42.84 7.73
C THR A 673 0.55 -42.90 7.92
N LEU A 674 1.04 -42.98 9.17
CA LEU A 674 2.44 -43.31 9.44
C LEU A 674 2.73 -44.76 9.03
N ILE A 675 3.40 -44.95 7.89
CA ILE A 675 3.72 -46.26 7.31
C ILE A 675 5.17 -46.71 7.55
N GLY A 676 6.07 -45.79 7.92
CA GLY A 676 7.46 -46.11 8.22
C GLY A 676 8.00 -45.31 9.41
N ASN A 677 8.88 -45.92 10.20
CA ASN A 677 9.60 -45.27 11.28
C ASN A 677 10.93 -46.00 11.52
N ALA A 678 12.04 -45.34 11.20
CA ALA A 678 13.39 -45.82 11.37
C ALA A 678 14.18 -44.84 12.24
N GLN A 679 14.98 -45.36 13.17
CA GLN A 679 15.73 -44.56 14.14
C GLN A 679 17.02 -45.27 14.55
N THR A 680 18.07 -44.51 14.84
CA THR A 680 19.41 -45.06 15.13
C THR A 680 20.00 -44.51 16.43
N ASN A 681 21.08 -45.14 16.91
CA ASN A 681 22.03 -44.53 17.86
C ASN A 681 23.41 -44.34 17.19
N PHE A 682 23.49 -44.57 15.88
CA PHE A 682 24.68 -44.34 15.07
C PHE A 682 24.54 -43.03 14.30
N ALA A 683 25.48 -42.77 13.40
CA ALA A 683 25.53 -41.51 12.67
C ALA A 683 24.59 -41.47 11.45
N SER A 684 23.97 -42.59 11.06
CA SER A 684 23.02 -42.67 9.94
C SER A 684 21.93 -43.74 10.14
N VAL A 685 20.84 -43.60 9.38
CA VAL A 685 19.65 -44.47 9.39
C VAL A 685 19.11 -44.69 7.97
N GLU A 686 18.50 -45.87 7.74
CA GLU A 686 17.90 -46.33 6.48
C GLU A 686 16.42 -46.64 6.71
N LEU A 687 15.56 -46.28 5.74
CA LEU A 687 14.16 -46.68 5.66
C LEU A 687 13.85 -47.10 4.21
N VAL A 688 13.44 -48.36 4.04
CA VAL A 688 13.05 -48.91 2.73
C VAL A 688 11.59 -49.31 2.73
N LEU A 689 10.87 -48.89 1.69
CA LEU A 689 9.51 -49.28 1.36
C LEU A 689 9.55 -49.95 -0.01
N GLU A 690 9.37 -51.28 -0.04
CA GLU A 690 9.53 -52.07 -1.26
C GLU A 690 8.36 -51.89 -2.25
N ASP A 691 7.16 -51.62 -1.73
CA ASP A 691 5.95 -51.30 -2.49
C ASP A 691 5.25 -50.08 -1.85
N ALA A 692 5.20 -48.94 -2.55
CA ALA A 692 4.39 -47.80 -2.12
C ALA A 692 2.89 -48.16 -2.10
N PRO A 693 2.15 -48.01 -0.98
CA PRO A 693 0.80 -48.54 -0.86
C PRO A 693 -0.27 -47.79 -1.66
N GLU A 694 -0.06 -46.51 -1.93
CA GLU A 694 -1.02 -45.62 -2.62
C GLU A 694 -0.29 -44.55 -3.45
N ARG A 695 -0.98 -43.96 -4.42
CA ARG A 695 -0.44 -42.88 -5.26
C ARG A 695 -0.62 -41.53 -4.56
N GLY A 696 0.39 -40.66 -4.60
CA GLY A 696 0.30 -39.30 -4.06
C GLY A 696 1.62 -38.78 -3.47
N THR A 697 1.53 -37.67 -2.73
CA THR A 697 2.66 -37.06 -2.02
C THR A 697 2.83 -37.66 -0.63
N TYR A 698 3.98 -38.28 -0.40
CA TYR A 698 4.41 -38.80 0.89
C TYR A 698 5.16 -37.72 1.67
N LYS A 699 5.06 -37.73 3.00
CA LYS A 699 5.82 -36.83 3.89
C LYS A 699 6.89 -37.61 4.65
N VAL A 700 8.10 -37.09 4.70
CA VAL A 700 9.26 -37.67 5.38
C VAL A 700 9.68 -36.74 6.50
N ILE A 701 9.35 -37.11 7.73
CA ILE A 701 9.67 -36.31 8.92
C ILE A 701 11.04 -36.73 9.44
N ALA A 702 12.04 -35.89 9.23
CA ALA A 702 13.39 -35.98 9.79
C ALA A 702 13.38 -35.62 11.29
N GLY A 703 14.41 -36.01 12.05
CA GLY A 703 14.43 -35.74 13.49
C GLY A 703 15.61 -36.28 14.28
N ASP A 704 15.77 -35.78 15.50
CA ASP A 704 16.63 -36.35 16.54
C ASP A 704 15.86 -37.40 17.38
N TYR A 705 16.24 -38.67 17.30
CA TYR A 705 15.60 -39.75 18.06
C TYR A 705 15.71 -39.55 19.59
N ALA A 706 16.82 -39.00 20.06
CA ALA A 706 17.04 -38.74 21.47
C ALA A 706 16.23 -37.53 22.00
N ALA A 707 15.69 -36.70 21.09
CA ALA A 707 14.94 -35.47 21.35
C ALA A 707 15.68 -34.50 22.29
N ASN A 708 17.01 -34.46 22.19
CA ASN A 708 17.85 -33.64 23.07
C ASN A 708 19.13 -33.09 22.40
N HIS A 709 19.33 -33.35 21.11
CA HIS A 709 20.44 -32.82 20.34
C HIS A 709 19.92 -31.92 19.20
N GLN A 710 20.85 -31.18 18.63
CA GLN A 710 20.68 -30.40 17.42
C GLN A 710 21.84 -30.69 16.47
N GLY A 711 21.68 -30.33 15.19
CA GLY A 711 22.76 -30.28 14.22
C GLY A 711 22.39 -30.79 12.83
N GLU A 712 23.30 -30.54 11.91
CA GLU A 712 23.21 -30.83 10.47
C GLU A 712 23.14 -32.33 10.12
N TYR A 713 22.51 -32.62 9.00
CA TYR A 713 22.41 -33.89 8.32
C TYR A 713 22.30 -33.74 6.79
N LEU A 714 22.47 -34.86 6.09
CA LEU A 714 22.06 -35.05 4.71
C LEU A 714 20.97 -36.14 4.65
N ILE A 715 19.92 -35.91 3.88
CA ILE A 715 18.88 -36.89 3.53
C ILE A 715 18.93 -37.17 2.03
N ARG A 716 18.61 -38.42 1.63
CA ARG A 716 18.65 -38.88 0.24
C ARG A 716 17.43 -39.72 -0.09
N LEU A 717 16.97 -39.63 -1.34
CA LEU A 717 15.89 -40.45 -1.90
C LEU A 717 16.39 -41.25 -3.10
N ALA A 718 16.27 -42.58 -3.05
CA ALA A 718 16.40 -43.46 -4.20
C ALA A 718 15.05 -44.13 -4.50
N GLN A 719 14.42 -43.74 -5.62
CA GLN A 719 13.10 -44.20 -6.05
C GLN A 719 13.15 -44.89 -7.41
N ALA A 720 12.40 -45.99 -7.58
CA ALA A 720 12.30 -46.71 -8.85
C ALA A 720 10.83 -47.12 -9.12
N PRO A 721 10.36 -47.11 -10.38
CA PRO A 721 11.14 -47.03 -11.63
C PRO A 721 11.44 -45.60 -12.14
N LYS A 722 11.05 -44.55 -11.40
CA LYS A 722 11.23 -43.13 -11.81
C LYS A 722 12.67 -42.76 -12.14
N ASN A 723 12.85 -41.79 -13.04
CA ASN A 723 14.17 -41.21 -13.33
C ASN A 723 14.81 -40.62 -12.07
N TYR A 724 16.14 -40.59 -12.06
CA TYR A 724 16.99 -40.01 -11.03
C TYR A 724 18.04 -39.12 -11.68
N VAL A 725 18.62 -38.22 -10.90
CA VAL A 725 19.82 -37.46 -11.27
C VAL A 725 21.04 -38.02 -10.54
N VAL A 726 22.23 -37.61 -10.98
CA VAL A 726 23.49 -37.86 -10.28
C VAL A 726 24.10 -36.48 -10.01
N PRO A 727 24.18 -36.03 -8.75
CA PRO A 727 24.72 -34.72 -8.38
C PRO A 727 26.15 -34.49 -8.87
N GLU A 728 26.54 -33.23 -8.98
CA GLU A 728 27.93 -32.91 -9.27
C GLU A 728 28.82 -33.34 -8.09
N ASN A 729 29.87 -34.12 -8.40
CA ASN A 729 30.74 -34.83 -7.45
C ASN A 729 30.17 -36.11 -6.80
N ASP A 730 29.01 -36.61 -7.25
CA ASP A 730 28.46 -37.91 -6.84
C ASP A 730 28.64 -39.00 -7.92
N GLU A 731 28.44 -40.26 -7.55
CA GLU A 731 28.82 -41.45 -8.31
C GLU A 731 27.61 -42.29 -8.75
N GLY A 732 27.44 -42.47 -10.06
CA GLY A 732 26.26 -43.15 -10.61
C GLY A 732 26.21 -43.20 -12.13
N GLY A 733 25.03 -43.51 -12.67
CA GLY A 733 24.75 -43.48 -14.12
C GLY A 733 24.80 -44.84 -14.82
N GLU A 734 25.07 -44.84 -16.13
CA GLU A 734 24.97 -46.05 -16.97
C GLU A 734 26.21 -46.96 -16.87
N LEU A 735 25.98 -48.21 -16.45
CA LEU A 735 26.97 -49.27 -16.39
C LEU A 735 27.13 -49.97 -17.75
N THR A 736 28.37 -50.28 -18.09
CA THR A 736 28.77 -51.04 -19.28
C THR A 736 29.20 -52.46 -18.90
N ASN A 737 28.66 -53.45 -19.62
CA ASN A 737 28.91 -54.87 -19.39
C ASN A 737 30.40 -55.23 -19.30
N GLY A 738 30.81 -55.79 -18.15
CA GLY A 738 32.17 -56.23 -17.86
C GLY A 738 33.18 -55.11 -17.60
N SER A 739 32.72 -53.87 -17.38
CA SER A 739 33.57 -52.73 -16.99
C SER A 739 33.54 -52.53 -15.48
N ASP A 740 34.67 -52.05 -14.93
CA ASP A 740 34.82 -51.75 -13.51
C ASP A 740 34.59 -50.26 -13.26
N TYR A 741 33.74 -49.93 -12.29
CA TYR A 741 33.35 -48.59 -11.87
C TYR A 741 33.81 -48.36 -10.43
N SER A 742 34.57 -47.30 -10.19
CA SER A 742 34.92 -46.87 -8.83
C SER A 742 33.93 -45.84 -8.34
N GLY A 743 33.52 -45.98 -7.08
CA GLY A 743 32.77 -44.95 -6.37
C GLY A 743 33.11 -44.95 -4.88
N SER A 744 32.38 -44.16 -4.11
CA SER A 744 32.57 -43.95 -2.70
C SER A 744 31.24 -43.81 -1.99
N ILE A 745 31.11 -44.50 -0.86
CA ILE A 745 29.98 -44.36 0.04
C ILE A 745 30.45 -43.52 1.22
N PRO A 746 30.22 -42.20 1.23
CA PRO A 746 30.10 -41.39 2.44
C PRO A 746 29.10 -41.99 3.44
N LEU A 747 29.01 -41.39 4.62
CA LEU A 747 28.11 -41.88 5.66
C LEU A 747 26.65 -41.75 5.21
N GLY A 748 25.94 -42.87 5.12
CA GLY A 748 24.53 -42.94 4.69
C GLY A 748 24.29 -42.64 3.21
N ASP A 749 25.33 -42.68 2.38
CA ASP A 749 25.22 -42.46 0.94
C ASP A 749 24.63 -43.64 0.15
N LEU A 750 24.11 -43.37 -1.05
CA LEU A 750 23.41 -44.31 -1.92
C LEU A 750 23.62 -44.06 -3.42
N ASP A 751 24.69 -44.61 -3.99
CA ASP A 751 24.96 -44.52 -5.41
C ASP A 751 23.93 -45.30 -6.25
N GLN A 752 23.32 -44.62 -7.20
CA GLN A 752 22.35 -45.19 -8.14
C GLN A 752 22.97 -45.40 -9.52
N TRP A 753 22.87 -46.63 -10.02
CA TRP A 753 23.40 -47.03 -11.33
C TRP A 753 22.35 -47.73 -12.18
N THR A 754 22.47 -47.69 -13.50
CA THR A 754 21.52 -48.33 -14.43
C THR A 754 22.20 -49.17 -15.50
N PHE A 755 21.51 -50.20 -15.99
CA PHE A 755 21.90 -50.94 -17.20
C PHE A 755 20.71 -51.60 -17.88
N SER A 756 20.78 -51.77 -19.20
CA SER A 756 19.71 -52.43 -19.98
C SER A 756 20.03 -53.89 -20.29
N VAL A 757 19.09 -54.79 -19.95
CA VAL A 757 19.20 -56.24 -20.20
C VAL A 757 17.88 -56.80 -20.76
N SER A 758 17.96 -57.91 -21.50
CA SER A 758 16.80 -58.62 -22.02
C SER A 758 16.35 -59.74 -21.08
N GLU A 759 15.05 -59.99 -21.04
CA GLU A 759 14.43 -61.08 -20.28
C GLU A 759 15.16 -62.43 -20.51
N GLY A 760 15.36 -63.20 -19.45
CA GLY A 760 16.03 -64.51 -19.49
C GLY A 760 17.56 -64.47 -19.68
N ASN A 761 18.20 -63.29 -19.66
CA ASN A 761 19.66 -63.19 -19.59
C ASN A 761 20.08 -63.27 -18.11
N PHE A 762 21.27 -63.79 -17.82
CA PHE A 762 21.76 -63.80 -16.43
C PHE A 762 22.23 -62.39 -16.05
N ILE A 763 22.26 -62.09 -14.75
CA ILE A 763 22.84 -60.85 -14.22
C ILE A 763 23.81 -61.24 -13.12
N THR A 764 25.02 -60.68 -13.13
CA THR A 764 25.98 -60.77 -12.02
C THR A 764 26.47 -59.37 -11.69
N ILE A 765 26.41 -58.98 -10.42
CA ILE A 765 26.90 -57.69 -9.91
C ILE A 765 27.85 -58.00 -8.77
N SER A 766 29.05 -57.43 -8.79
CA SER A 766 30.07 -57.60 -7.74
C SER A 766 30.46 -56.22 -7.22
N MET A 767 30.42 -56.04 -5.91
CA MET A 767 30.85 -54.82 -5.23
C MET A 767 31.93 -55.16 -4.21
N GLY A 768 33.10 -54.55 -4.33
CA GLY A 768 34.24 -54.75 -3.45
C GLY A 768 34.76 -53.46 -2.84
N ARG A 769 34.86 -53.39 -1.50
CA ARG A 769 35.47 -52.27 -0.78
C ARG A 769 36.95 -52.15 -1.15
N THR A 770 37.35 -50.96 -1.58
CA THR A 770 38.74 -50.57 -1.88
C THR A 770 39.36 -49.71 -0.79
N SER A 771 38.57 -48.94 -0.02
CA SER A 771 39.04 -48.09 1.10
C SER A 771 38.05 -48.05 2.28
N GLY A 772 38.44 -47.48 3.42
CA GLY A 772 37.54 -47.28 4.57
C GLY A 772 37.09 -48.55 5.30
N ASN A 773 35.90 -48.48 5.91
CA ASN A 773 35.26 -49.57 6.67
C ASN A 773 33.93 -50.07 6.08
N LEU A 774 33.46 -49.47 4.97
CA LEU A 774 32.26 -49.85 4.18
C LEU A 774 31.96 -51.36 4.19
N THR A 775 30.71 -51.73 4.39
CA THR A 775 30.21 -53.11 4.33
C THR A 775 29.29 -53.26 3.12
N PRO A 776 29.79 -53.73 1.96
CA PRO A 776 29.07 -53.70 0.69
C PRO A 776 27.64 -54.25 0.73
N GLN A 777 26.70 -53.45 0.24
CA GLN A 777 25.31 -53.80 -0.04
C GLN A 777 25.01 -53.53 -1.52
N ILE A 778 24.27 -54.43 -2.17
CA ILE A 778 23.74 -54.28 -3.53
C ILE A 778 22.26 -54.63 -3.50
N ARG A 779 21.42 -53.76 -4.05
CA ARG A 779 19.99 -54.03 -4.30
C ARG A 779 19.71 -53.84 -5.78
N LEU A 780 19.13 -54.86 -6.42
CA LEU A 780 18.79 -54.85 -7.85
C LEU A 780 17.28 -54.66 -8.02
N ILE A 781 16.89 -53.62 -8.73
CA ILE A 781 15.49 -53.25 -9.00
C ILE A 781 15.17 -53.44 -10.49
N SER A 782 13.98 -53.95 -10.79
CA SER A 782 13.50 -54.22 -12.14
C SER A 782 13.06 -52.93 -12.87
N PRO A 783 12.81 -53.00 -14.21
CA PRO A 783 12.29 -51.87 -14.98
C PRO A 783 10.88 -51.39 -14.59
N ASN A 784 10.17 -52.13 -13.72
CA ASN A 784 8.83 -51.76 -13.22
C ASN A 784 8.80 -51.43 -11.72
N GLY A 785 9.94 -51.36 -11.03
CA GLY A 785 10.03 -50.99 -9.61
C GLY A 785 10.24 -52.17 -8.64
N ASP A 786 9.96 -53.41 -9.04
CA ASP A 786 10.10 -54.58 -8.15
C ASP A 786 11.55 -54.82 -7.71
N VAL A 787 11.76 -55.10 -6.41
CA VAL A 787 13.04 -55.63 -5.92
C VAL A 787 13.27 -57.05 -6.47
N VAL A 788 14.33 -57.22 -7.26
CA VAL A 788 14.65 -58.49 -7.94
C VAL A 788 15.48 -59.40 -7.03
N GLU A 789 16.51 -58.84 -6.40
CA GLU A 789 17.44 -59.54 -5.50
C GLU A 789 18.23 -58.52 -4.65
N MET A 790 18.71 -58.95 -3.49
CA MET A 790 19.53 -58.14 -2.60
C MET A 790 20.70 -58.96 -2.03
N ALA A 791 21.91 -58.41 -2.08
CA ALA A 791 23.11 -59.06 -1.55
C ALA A 791 23.88 -58.10 -0.62
N GLN A 792 24.31 -58.61 0.54
CA GLN A 792 25.00 -57.80 1.55
C GLN A 792 26.04 -58.59 2.33
N THR A 793 27.08 -57.92 2.85
CA THR A 793 28.22 -58.58 3.49
C THR A 793 28.80 -57.77 4.65
N ASN A 794 29.36 -58.46 5.65
CA ASN A 794 30.25 -57.86 6.66
C ASN A 794 31.75 -57.96 6.25
N PHE A 795 32.04 -58.49 5.06
CA PHE A 795 33.39 -58.67 4.54
C PHE A 795 33.75 -57.60 3.50
N GLY A 796 34.89 -57.74 2.83
CA GLY A 796 35.36 -56.74 1.85
C GLY A 796 34.68 -56.78 0.48
N SER A 797 33.83 -57.76 0.17
CA SER A 797 33.13 -57.84 -1.12
C SER A 797 31.88 -58.71 -1.06
N VAL A 798 30.93 -58.44 -1.96
CA VAL A 798 29.69 -59.19 -2.15
C VAL A 798 29.38 -59.37 -3.63
N ASP A 799 28.78 -60.51 -3.98
CA ASP A 799 28.29 -60.83 -5.31
C ASP A 799 26.77 -61.06 -5.27
N LEU A 800 26.04 -60.45 -6.19
CA LEU A 800 24.62 -60.65 -6.47
C LEU A 800 24.51 -61.41 -7.81
N MET A 801 23.68 -62.45 -7.87
CA MET A 801 23.48 -63.25 -9.08
C MET A 801 21.99 -63.55 -9.32
N VAL A 802 21.49 -63.19 -10.49
CA VAL A 802 20.17 -63.57 -11.00
C VAL A 802 20.37 -64.53 -12.18
N GLU A 803 19.78 -65.74 -12.11
CA GLU A 803 19.95 -66.75 -13.17
C GLU A 803 19.26 -66.34 -14.48
N GLU A 804 18.08 -65.74 -14.40
CA GLU A 804 17.26 -65.29 -15.54
C GLU A 804 16.57 -63.96 -15.18
N ALA A 805 16.89 -62.88 -15.89
CA ALA A 805 16.30 -61.55 -15.69
C ALA A 805 14.78 -61.59 -15.95
N PRO A 806 13.92 -61.14 -15.01
CA PRO A 806 12.47 -61.33 -15.11
C PRO A 806 11.80 -60.49 -16.21
N LEU A 807 12.43 -59.42 -16.70
CA LEU A 807 11.87 -58.49 -17.68
C LEU A 807 12.95 -58.00 -18.65
N THR A 808 12.51 -57.44 -19.79
CA THR A 808 13.38 -56.67 -20.69
C THR A 808 13.26 -55.20 -20.36
N GLY A 809 14.37 -54.51 -20.11
CA GLY A 809 14.39 -53.06 -19.87
C GLY A 809 15.62 -52.60 -19.09
N THR A 810 15.54 -51.38 -18.58
CA THR A 810 16.58 -50.77 -17.73
C THR A 810 16.37 -51.19 -16.27
N TYR A 811 17.34 -51.89 -15.71
CA TYR A 811 17.39 -52.23 -14.29
C TYR A 811 18.15 -51.15 -13.53
N ARG A 812 17.82 -50.97 -12.24
CA ARG A 812 18.58 -50.10 -11.32
C ARG A 812 19.37 -50.94 -10.32
N VAL A 813 20.61 -50.55 -10.11
CA VAL A 813 21.48 -51.07 -9.04
C VAL A 813 21.64 -49.94 -8.04
N ILE A 814 21.20 -50.16 -6.82
CA ILE A 814 21.47 -49.26 -5.69
C ILE A 814 22.55 -49.93 -4.87
N VAL A 815 23.64 -49.22 -4.58
CA VAL A 815 24.73 -49.71 -3.73
C VAL A 815 24.93 -48.81 -2.52
N GLY A 816 25.42 -49.37 -1.42
CA GLY A 816 25.53 -48.64 -0.15
C GLY A 816 26.18 -49.45 0.96
N ASP A 817 26.03 -48.96 2.20
CA ASP A 817 26.58 -49.60 3.40
C ASP A 817 25.56 -50.43 4.19
N TYR A 818 25.79 -51.74 4.28
CA TYR A 818 24.92 -52.65 5.05
C TYR A 818 24.88 -52.37 6.56
N ALA A 819 25.94 -51.81 7.15
CA ALA A 819 25.95 -51.45 8.57
C ALA A 819 25.21 -50.13 8.86
N VAL A 820 24.88 -49.36 7.81
CA VAL A 820 24.27 -48.03 7.85
C VAL A 820 25.03 -47.08 8.79
N ASN A 821 26.36 -47.25 8.90
CA ASN A 821 27.24 -46.43 9.75
C ASN A 821 28.74 -46.51 9.41
N HIS A 822 29.10 -47.17 8.31
CA HIS A 822 30.45 -47.19 7.78
C HIS A 822 30.53 -46.38 6.48
N GLN A 823 31.75 -46.04 6.08
CA GLN A 823 32.03 -45.29 4.86
C GLN A 823 33.27 -45.86 4.14
N GLY A 824 33.44 -45.54 2.87
CA GLY A 824 34.64 -45.88 2.11
C GLY A 824 34.41 -46.07 0.62
N SER A 825 35.50 -46.21 -0.11
CA SER A 825 35.50 -46.42 -1.56
C SER A 825 35.23 -47.88 -1.92
N TYR A 826 34.63 -48.11 -3.08
CA TYR A 826 34.36 -49.42 -3.64
C TYR A 826 34.79 -49.53 -5.11
N LEU A 827 34.66 -50.75 -5.65
CA LEU A 827 34.72 -51.06 -7.07
C LEU A 827 33.50 -51.94 -7.40
N LEU A 828 32.71 -51.54 -8.39
CA LEU A 828 31.49 -52.18 -8.86
C LEU A 828 31.71 -52.70 -10.28
N THR A 829 31.37 -53.97 -10.51
CA THR A 829 31.44 -54.61 -11.82
C THR A 829 30.12 -55.33 -12.07
N VAL A 830 29.55 -55.20 -13.26
CA VAL A 830 28.29 -55.85 -13.64
C VAL A 830 28.44 -56.58 -14.98
N THR A 831 27.82 -57.75 -15.11
CA THR A 831 27.94 -58.66 -16.27
C THR A 831 26.61 -59.31 -16.59
N TRP A 832 26.21 -59.30 -17.87
CA TRP A 832 24.95 -59.87 -18.39
C TRP A 832 25.08 -60.41 -19.83
#